data_AF-A0A9P4H3X6-F1
#
_entry.id   AF-A0A9P4H3X6-F1
#
_cell.length_a   1.000
_cell.length_b   1.000
_cell.length_c   1.000
_cell.angle_alpha   90.00
_cell.angle_beta   90.00
_cell.angle_gamma   90.00
#
_symmetry.space_group_name_H-M   'P 1'
#
loop_
_entity.id
_entity.type
_entity.pdbx_description
1 polymer ?
#
loop_
_entity_poly.entity_id
_entity_poly.type
_entity_poly.pdbx_seq_one_letter_code
_entity_poly.pdbx_strand_id
1 'polypeptide(L)'
;MASLRTLFLGVHASNGAIKVLFLPVCYVLLLSPFLTLAGYYFGLGQKVSTYVPDDFSLFDLLPQITLLAVFLLLPTRLLSARSDVGASKDGGKRRVQSLPYWIPGVRHFSSIIFGGERWLKDIRDSAIDSIIAYKAFGAKHNILLTDNLAGDSLLAQIDGNRASLEEPTSGKWAVLHNAFGIPNALERQYFEVELAVKEVLTAEIHEDATKKLISATLNSLSETLPDFITFNSSIVDQMQWERVADIELTDGTSEAECNFFALVNEFCCNAILSPIMGTQFIESNQLLATDLATFNSRYWALALGLPRLSPMPGLPGAALAKVRVLRNFEKLFRELTNPPVRRVPDDDESVSGEETDADMPTPITRLNELLTKHDLPLPARAGITFQIIHEIVAEVFPLVFWTVLHVFSASSASDAAGRDKTLIEKIKQESKTWARAYQPPSIHPLFPAPPEIKFDGPGKIANKDALPYLHSCIYEARRLHSTPVATYQVKKPIVLQEASAQPNQEETWELDTGSYIDVGLSQHLINSSANIYHDPDTYKPDRFLTATQAPSSIISPSDKTSHFKTALIVSIVTGIIQLWDITPAPKKSFFEHMQEASQEAQIGAAALSGEQKAARSSQVREEQGKDKKMGKWVLPAAVEGSFVKVPRGDVRVRIRRREGLPSKADVN
;
A
#
# COMPACT_ATOMS: atom_id res chain seq x y z
N MET A 1 14.89 -6.99 -12.04
CA MET A 1 13.87 -8.02 -11.74
C MET A 1 12.55 -7.54 -12.33
N ALA A 2 11.81 -8.44 -12.99
CA ALA A 2 10.47 -8.12 -13.48
C ALA A 2 9.57 -7.70 -12.31
N SER A 3 8.74 -6.69 -12.52
CA SER A 3 7.71 -6.27 -11.57
C SER A 3 6.64 -7.37 -11.47
N LEU A 4 6.29 -7.78 -10.25
CA LEU A 4 5.25 -8.79 -10.05
C LEU A 4 3.87 -8.23 -10.36
N ARG A 5 3.70 -6.92 -10.16
CA ARG A 5 2.52 -6.17 -10.56
C ARG A 5 2.32 -6.19 -12.08
N THR A 6 3.37 -5.91 -12.86
CA THR A 6 3.26 -5.97 -14.33
C THR A 6 3.14 -7.39 -14.85
N LEU A 7 3.70 -8.38 -14.15
CA LEU A 7 3.45 -9.79 -14.45
C LEU A 7 1.99 -10.17 -14.20
N PHE A 8 1.42 -9.77 -13.06
CA PHE A 8 -0.01 -9.97 -12.76
C PHE A 8 -0.88 -9.35 -13.84
N LEU A 9 -0.62 -8.09 -14.18
CA LEU A 9 -1.34 -7.43 -15.26
C LEU A 9 -1.14 -8.22 -16.56
N GLY A 10 0.09 -8.55 -16.97
CA GLY A 10 0.37 -9.29 -18.20
C GLY A 10 -0.41 -10.62 -18.28
N VAL A 11 -0.48 -11.39 -17.19
CA VAL A 11 -1.21 -12.67 -17.13
C VAL A 11 -2.72 -12.45 -17.20
N HIS A 12 -3.27 -11.52 -16.41
CA HIS A 12 -4.71 -11.32 -16.31
C HIS A 12 -5.29 -10.39 -17.40
N ALA A 13 -4.45 -9.63 -18.08
CA ALA A 13 -4.71 -8.89 -19.31
C ALA A 13 -4.74 -9.81 -20.54
N SER A 14 -4.03 -10.94 -20.50
CA SER A 14 -3.94 -11.85 -21.63
C SER A 14 -5.23 -12.65 -21.88
N ASN A 15 -5.31 -13.29 -23.05
CA ASN A 15 -6.37 -14.23 -23.37
C ASN A 15 -6.43 -15.43 -22.39
N GLY A 16 -7.53 -16.18 -22.41
CA GLY A 16 -7.79 -17.30 -21.50
C GLY A 16 -6.70 -18.38 -21.44
N ALA A 17 -5.99 -18.66 -22.55
CA ALA A 17 -4.97 -19.70 -22.59
C ALA A 17 -3.78 -19.42 -21.64
N ILE A 18 -3.27 -18.18 -21.61
CA ILE A 18 -2.19 -17.80 -20.68
C ILE A 18 -2.67 -17.89 -19.24
N LYS A 19 -3.87 -17.41 -18.96
CA LYS A 19 -4.45 -17.44 -17.61
C LYS A 19 -4.49 -18.86 -17.05
N VAL A 20 -4.91 -19.82 -17.88
CA VAL A 20 -5.02 -21.24 -17.49
C VAL A 20 -3.65 -21.91 -17.40
N LEU A 21 -2.73 -21.62 -18.32
CA LEU A 21 -1.43 -22.31 -18.39
C LEU A 21 -0.34 -21.70 -17.49
N PHE A 22 -0.47 -20.44 -17.08
CA PHE A 22 0.57 -19.72 -16.33
C PHE A 22 1.00 -20.46 -15.06
N LEU A 23 0.05 -20.80 -14.19
CA LEU A 23 0.35 -21.51 -12.95
C LEU A 23 0.92 -22.92 -13.19
N PRO A 24 0.31 -23.78 -14.03
CA PRO A 24 0.90 -25.06 -14.40
C PRO A 24 2.34 -24.94 -14.90
N VAL A 25 2.63 -23.96 -15.75
CA VAL A 25 3.99 -23.71 -16.26
C VAL A 25 4.94 -23.32 -15.12
N CYS A 26 4.50 -22.46 -14.18
CA CYS A 26 5.30 -22.13 -12.99
C CYS A 26 5.64 -23.37 -12.15
N TYR A 27 4.67 -24.27 -11.94
CA TYR A 27 4.91 -25.54 -11.22
C TYR A 27 5.89 -26.44 -11.96
N VAL A 28 5.75 -26.58 -13.29
CA VAL A 28 6.66 -27.38 -14.12
C VAL A 28 8.08 -26.80 -14.08
N LEU A 29 8.23 -25.48 -14.16
CA LEU A 29 9.53 -24.82 -14.07
C LEU A 29 10.17 -25.00 -12.69
N LEU A 30 9.39 -24.91 -11.62
CA LEU A 30 9.86 -25.13 -10.25
C LEU A 30 10.27 -26.59 -10.03
N LEU A 31 9.57 -27.53 -10.66
CA LEU A 31 9.89 -28.96 -10.64
C LEU A 31 10.96 -29.35 -11.69
N SER A 32 11.40 -28.43 -12.55
CA SER A 32 12.31 -28.74 -13.66
C SER A 32 13.65 -29.36 -13.24
N PRO A 33 14.28 -29.00 -12.11
CA PRO A 33 15.50 -29.70 -11.65
C PRO A 33 15.21 -31.17 -11.33
N PHE A 34 14.03 -31.49 -10.80
CA PHE A 34 13.62 -32.87 -10.52
C PHE A 34 13.23 -33.61 -11.81
N LEU A 35 12.56 -32.93 -12.73
CA LEU A 35 12.21 -33.49 -14.05
C LEU A 35 13.45 -33.77 -14.91
N THR A 36 14.46 -32.89 -14.85
CA THR A 36 15.74 -33.08 -15.56
C THR A 36 16.57 -34.18 -14.91
N LEU A 37 16.61 -34.26 -13.57
CA LEU A 37 17.23 -35.39 -12.86
C LEU A 37 16.55 -36.71 -13.21
N ALA A 38 15.22 -36.74 -13.24
CA ALA A 38 14.44 -37.91 -13.67
C ALA A 38 14.73 -38.24 -15.13
N GLY A 39 14.75 -37.26 -16.02
CA GLY A 39 15.05 -37.46 -17.44
C GLY A 39 16.47 -37.99 -17.68
N TYR A 40 17.44 -37.52 -16.90
CA TYR A 40 18.80 -38.05 -16.88
C TYR A 40 18.80 -39.51 -16.40
N TYR A 41 18.12 -39.80 -15.29
CA TYR A 41 17.98 -41.16 -14.75
C TYR A 41 17.32 -42.14 -15.74
N PHE A 42 16.34 -41.67 -16.53
CA PHE A 42 15.65 -42.45 -17.54
C PHE A 42 16.34 -42.44 -18.93
N GLY A 43 17.52 -41.85 -19.07
CA GLY A 43 18.29 -41.87 -20.32
C GLY A 43 17.69 -41.05 -21.47
N LEU A 44 16.84 -40.05 -21.18
CA LEU A 44 16.26 -39.17 -22.21
C LEU A 44 17.33 -38.41 -23.00
N GLY A 45 18.44 -38.04 -22.36
CA GLY A 45 19.56 -37.35 -23.03
C GLY A 45 20.21 -38.20 -24.13
N GLN A 46 20.39 -39.51 -23.90
CA GLN A 46 20.94 -40.42 -24.91
C GLN A 46 19.98 -40.57 -26.10
N LYS A 47 18.67 -40.65 -25.85
CA LYS A 47 17.65 -40.70 -26.91
C LYS A 47 17.52 -39.41 -27.71
N VAL A 48 17.73 -38.25 -27.11
CA VAL A 48 17.70 -36.97 -27.85
C VAL A 48 18.96 -36.83 -28.71
N SER A 49 20.12 -37.27 -28.22
CA SER A 49 21.37 -37.23 -28.99
C SER A 49 21.29 -38.03 -30.30
N THR A 50 20.53 -39.14 -30.34
CA THR A 50 20.35 -39.92 -31.58
C THR A 50 19.55 -39.20 -32.67
N TYR A 51 18.88 -38.07 -32.36
CA TYR A 51 18.13 -37.27 -33.33
C TYR A 51 18.87 -36.01 -33.79
N VAL A 52 19.99 -35.65 -33.15
CA VAL A 52 20.79 -34.48 -33.53
C VAL A 52 22.04 -34.99 -34.25
N PRO A 53 22.19 -34.77 -35.57
CA PRO A 53 23.36 -35.22 -36.31
C PRO A 53 24.64 -34.57 -35.78
N ASP A 54 25.70 -35.36 -35.58
CA ASP A 54 26.99 -34.91 -35.03
C ASP A 54 27.71 -33.85 -35.90
N ASP A 55 27.28 -33.69 -37.15
CA ASP A 55 27.89 -32.78 -38.13
C ASP A 55 27.44 -31.31 -38.00
N PHE A 56 26.50 -30.98 -37.10
CA PHE A 56 25.99 -29.61 -36.97
C PHE A 56 26.82 -28.75 -36.01
N SER A 57 27.64 -27.86 -36.56
CA SER A 57 28.32 -26.81 -35.79
C SER A 57 27.32 -25.73 -35.36
N LEU A 58 27.37 -25.36 -34.08
CA LEU A 58 26.56 -24.27 -33.50
C LEU A 58 26.81 -22.92 -34.22
N PHE A 59 27.99 -22.77 -34.84
CA PHE A 59 28.37 -21.61 -35.65
C PHE A 59 27.69 -21.55 -37.03
N ASP A 60 27.23 -22.67 -37.58
CA ASP A 60 26.51 -22.72 -38.86
C ASP A 60 25.00 -22.49 -38.67
N LEU A 61 24.48 -22.87 -37.50
CA LEU A 61 23.07 -22.70 -37.11
C LEU A 61 22.74 -21.26 -36.72
N LEU A 62 23.65 -20.58 -36.02
CA LEU A 62 23.39 -19.23 -35.50
C LEU A 62 23.03 -18.21 -36.60
N PRO A 63 23.76 -18.13 -37.73
CA PRO A 63 23.44 -17.20 -38.82
C PRO A 63 22.09 -17.52 -39.47
N GLN A 64 21.77 -18.80 -39.66
CA GLN A 64 20.51 -19.25 -40.25
C GLN A 64 19.32 -18.92 -39.35
N ILE A 65 19.43 -19.16 -38.05
CA ILE A 65 18.42 -18.79 -37.05
C ILE A 65 18.26 -17.26 -37.02
N THR A 66 19.34 -16.50 -37.10
CA THR A 66 19.31 -15.03 -37.09
C THR A 66 18.60 -14.48 -38.33
N LEU A 67 18.95 -14.97 -39.53
CA LEU A 67 18.29 -14.59 -40.79
C LEU A 67 16.81 -14.95 -40.78
N LEU A 68 16.46 -16.15 -40.33
CA LEU A 68 15.07 -16.59 -40.19
C LEU A 68 14.30 -15.69 -39.22
N ALA A 69 14.90 -15.36 -38.07
CA ALA A 69 14.29 -14.47 -37.10
C ALA A 69 14.05 -13.06 -37.68
N VAL A 70 15.01 -12.49 -38.40
CA VAL A 70 14.84 -11.19 -39.07
C VAL A 70 13.72 -11.26 -40.11
N PHE A 71 13.72 -12.29 -40.96
CA PHE A 71 12.73 -12.44 -42.03
C PHE A 71 11.31 -12.65 -41.50
N LEU A 72 11.16 -13.27 -40.31
CA LEU A 72 9.87 -13.44 -39.65
C LEU A 72 9.42 -12.21 -38.85
N LEU A 73 10.32 -11.55 -38.13
CA LEU A 73 9.98 -10.48 -37.17
C LEU A 73 9.89 -9.08 -37.81
N LEU A 74 10.61 -8.83 -38.91
CA LEU A 74 10.63 -7.50 -39.52
C LEU A 74 9.32 -7.20 -40.29
N PRO A 75 8.75 -8.12 -41.09
CA PRO A 75 7.45 -7.91 -41.72
C PRO A 75 6.32 -7.75 -40.70
N THR A 76 6.34 -8.51 -39.60
CA THR A 76 5.31 -8.43 -38.55
C THR A 76 5.31 -7.06 -37.86
N ARG A 77 6.49 -6.49 -37.59
CA ARG A 77 6.62 -5.12 -37.07
C ARG A 77 6.10 -4.08 -38.07
N LEU A 78 6.47 -4.17 -39.35
CA LEU A 78 6.05 -3.23 -40.38
C LEU A 78 4.54 -3.28 -40.65
N LEU A 79 3.96 -4.48 -40.70
CA LEU A 79 2.53 -4.68 -40.94
C LEU A 79 1.68 -4.24 -39.73
N SER A 80 2.15 -4.52 -38.50
CA SER A 80 1.46 -4.07 -37.28
C SER A 80 1.53 -2.55 -37.08
N ALA A 81 2.60 -1.88 -37.52
CA ALA A 81 2.69 -0.42 -37.52
C ALA A 81 1.68 0.24 -38.48
N ARG A 82 1.28 -0.47 -39.55
CA ARG A 82 0.44 0.07 -40.62
C ARG A 82 -1.06 -0.05 -40.36
N SER A 83 -1.50 -0.91 -39.41
CA SER A 83 -2.89 -1.34 -39.31
C SER A 83 -3.88 -0.34 -38.70
N ASP A 84 -3.44 0.82 -38.20
CA ASP A 84 -4.33 1.84 -37.59
C ASP A 84 -4.06 3.28 -38.07
N VAL A 85 -3.24 3.50 -39.12
CA VAL A 85 -3.01 4.85 -39.70
C VAL A 85 -4.21 5.30 -40.57
N GLY A 86 -5.36 4.62 -40.45
CA GLY A 86 -6.59 5.00 -41.14
C GLY A 86 -7.16 6.27 -40.53
N ALA A 87 -6.89 7.40 -41.17
CA ALA A 87 -7.76 8.57 -41.10
C ALA A 87 -9.22 8.09 -41.19
N SER A 88 -9.95 8.20 -40.10
CA SER A 88 -11.37 7.88 -40.07
C SER A 88 -12.05 8.71 -41.14
N LYS A 89 -12.73 8.03 -42.07
CA LYS A 89 -13.63 8.67 -43.04
C LYS A 89 -14.89 9.23 -42.36
N ASP A 90 -15.03 9.09 -41.04
CA ASP A 90 -16.14 9.59 -40.23
C ASP A 90 -15.74 10.82 -39.40
N GLY A 91 -15.80 11.99 -40.03
CA GLY A 91 -16.14 13.25 -39.34
C GLY A 91 -15.28 13.70 -38.16
N GLY A 92 -13.98 13.35 -38.09
CA GLY A 92 -13.04 13.86 -37.09
C GLY A 92 -12.81 12.98 -35.84
N LYS A 93 -13.38 11.77 -35.78
CA LYS A 93 -13.12 10.81 -34.68
C LYS A 93 -11.92 9.94 -34.97
N ARG A 94 -10.91 9.90 -34.09
CA ARG A 94 -9.69 9.11 -34.22
C ARG A 94 -9.77 7.84 -33.36
N ARG A 95 -9.35 6.70 -33.92
CA ARG A 95 -9.19 5.47 -33.15
C ARG A 95 -7.83 5.43 -32.46
N VAL A 96 -7.78 4.86 -31.26
CA VAL A 96 -6.53 4.71 -30.51
C VAL A 96 -5.55 3.82 -31.27
N GLN A 97 -4.37 4.37 -31.58
CA GLN A 97 -3.33 3.69 -32.34
C GLN A 97 -2.70 2.56 -31.53
N SER A 98 -2.62 1.37 -32.13
CA SER A 98 -1.92 0.24 -31.52
C SER A 98 -0.40 0.32 -31.74
N LEU A 99 0.38 0.05 -30.69
CA LEU A 99 1.83 -0.09 -30.80
C LEU A 99 2.22 -1.25 -31.74
N PRO A 100 3.29 -1.08 -32.54
CA PRO A 100 3.80 -2.13 -33.39
C PRO A 100 4.51 -3.22 -32.56
N TYR A 101 4.27 -4.48 -32.91
CA TYR A 101 4.85 -5.63 -32.22
C TYR A 101 5.71 -6.49 -33.14
N TRP A 102 6.71 -7.15 -32.54
CA TRP A 102 7.62 -8.05 -33.25
C TRP A 102 7.04 -9.46 -33.42
N ILE A 103 6.41 -10.01 -32.37
CA ILE A 103 5.98 -11.42 -32.35
C ILE A 103 4.43 -11.47 -32.40
N PRO A 104 3.78 -11.96 -33.46
CA PRO A 104 2.32 -11.88 -33.60
C PRO A 104 1.47 -12.58 -32.52
N GLY A 105 1.98 -13.67 -31.93
CA GLY A 105 1.29 -14.40 -30.85
C GLY A 105 1.48 -13.75 -29.48
N VAL A 106 2.74 -13.52 -29.08
CA VAL A 106 3.10 -12.94 -27.77
C VAL A 106 2.83 -11.43 -27.71
N ARG A 107 2.96 -10.76 -28.87
CA ARG A 107 2.82 -9.30 -29.04
C ARG A 107 3.66 -8.54 -28.03
N HIS A 108 3.06 -7.73 -27.17
CA HIS A 108 3.77 -6.92 -26.18
C HIS A 108 3.93 -7.61 -24.82
N PHE A 109 3.47 -8.86 -24.68
CA PHE A 109 3.47 -9.57 -23.39
C PHE A 109 4.88 -9.68 -22.77
N SER A 110 5.90 -10.00 -23.57
CA SER A 110 7.28 -10.04 -23.10
C SER A 110 7.78 -8.65 -22.69
N SER A 111 7.44 -7.61 -23.46
CA SER A 111 7.81 -6.23 -23.13
C SER A 111 7.18 -5.77 -21.81
N ILE A 112 5.93 -6.15 -21.53
CA ILE A 112 5.24 -5.85 -20.26
C ILE A 112 5.89 -6.59 -19.09
N ILE A 113 6.23 -7.86 -19.26
CA ILE A 113 6.80 -8.67 -18.17
C ILE A 113 8.25 -8.24 -17.86
N PHE A 114 9.09 -8.18 -18.88
CA PHE A 114 10.53 -7.94 -18.70
C PHE A 114 10.88 -6.46 -18.64
N GLY A 115 10.19 -5.62 -19.42
CA GLY A 115 10.38 -4.17 -19.45
C GLY A 115 9.57 -3.42 -18.40
N GLY A 116 8.42 -3.96 -17.99
CA GLY A 116 7.59 -3.42 -16.91
C GLY A 116 7.22 -1.95 -17.10
N GLU A 117 7.23 -1.20 -16.01
CA GLU A 117 6.98 0.24 -16.01
C GLU A 117 7.99 1.03 -16.82
N ARG A 118 9.25 0.58 -16.87
CA ARG A 118 10.30 1.29 -17.62
C ARG A 118 9.97 1.31 -19.12
N TRP A 119 9.55 0.16 -19.66
CA TRP A 119 9.12 0.09 -21.06
C TRP A 119 7.93 1.02 -21.34
N LEU A 120 6.96 1.12 -20.43
CA LEU A 120 5.84 2.03 -20.58
C LEU A 120 6.25 3.52 -20.47
N LYS A 121 7.21 3.85 -19.60
CA LYS A 121 7.79 5.21 -19.52
C LYS A 121 8.55 5.56 -20.80
N ASP A 122 9.36 4.65 -21.32
CA ASP A 122 10.08 4.85 -22.59
C ASP A 122 9.09 5.08 -23.74
N ILE A 123 7.95 4.36 -23.76
CA ILE A 123 6.88 4.59 -24.72
C ILE A 123 6.26 5.97 -24.53
N ARG A 124 5.87 6.33 -23.30
CA ARG A 124 5.30 7.64 -22.97
C ARG A 124 6.17 8.78 -23.48
N ASP A 125 7.47 8.68 -23.24
CA ASP A 125 8.43 9.74 -23.59
C ASP A 125 8.70 9.82 -25.10
N SER A 126 8.36 8.76 -25.86
CA SER A 126 8.47 8.70 -27.32
C SER A 126 7.16 8.94 -28.08
N ALA A 127 6.02 8.87 -27.39
CA ALA A 127 4.71 8.98 -27.99
C ALA A 127 4.32 10.45 -28.20
N ILE A 128 3.66 10.71 -29.33
CA ILE A 128 3.07 12.02 -29.64
C ILE A 128 1.62 12.06 -29.15
N ASP A 129 0.92 10.93 -29.23
CA ASP A 129 -0.47 10.80 -28.82
C ASP A 129 -0.58 10.60 -27.31
N SER A 130 -1.64 11.17 -26.72
CA SER A 130 -1.97 11.07 -25.30
C SER A 130 -2.50 9.69 -24.90
N ILE A 131 -3.14 8.98 -25.84
CA ILE A 131 -3.71 7.64 -25.64
C ILE A 131 -3.09 6.69 -26.66
N ILE A 132 -2.60 5.56 -26.17
CA ILE A 132 -2.07 4.49 -27.00
C ILE A 132 -2.68 3.15 -26.63
N ALA A 133 -2.67 2.21 -27.56
CA ALA A 133 -3.06 0.85 -27.31
C ALA A 133 -1.88 -0.11 -27.41
N TYR A 134 -1.71 -0.98 -26.43
CA TYR A 134 -0.85 -2.15 -26.56
C TYR A 134 -1.69 -3.42 -26.62
N LYS A 135 -1.08 -4.49 -27.13
CA LYS A 135 -1.73 -5.80 -27.26
C LYS A 135 -1.00 -6.84 -26.42
N ALA A 136 -1.63 -7.37 -25.38
CA ALA A 136 -1.13 -8.47 -24.57
C ALA A 136 -1.85 -9.77 -24.97
N PHE A 137 -1.13 -10.65 -25.67
CA PHE A 137 -1.59 -11.99 -26.07
C PHE A 137 -3.03 -12.03 -26.65
N GLY A 138 -3.35 -11.10 -27.54
CA GLY A 138 -4.66 -11.04 -28.20
C GLY A 138 -5.62 -9.96 -27.69
N ALA A 139 -5.51 -9.54 -26.43
CA ALA A 139 -6.33 -8.48 -25.86
C ALA A 139 -5.74 -7.09 -26.17
N LYS A 140 -6.59 -6.11 -26.54
CA LYS A 140 -6.23 -4.70 -26.75
C LYS A 140 -6.42 -3.93 -25.45
N HIS A 141 -5.37 -3.29 -24.96
CA HIS A 141 -5.35 -2.48 -23.75
C HIS A 141 -5.00 -1.04 -24.11
N ASN A 142 -5.84 -0.11 -23.72
CA ASN A 142 -5.64 1.32 -23.90
C ASN A 142 -5.03 1.89 -22.62
N ILE A 143 -3.97 2.68 -22.78
CA ILE A 143 -3.28 3.40 -21.71
C ILE A 143 -3.30 4.88 -22.04
N LEU A 144 -3.53 5.69 -21.02
CA LEU A 144 -3.38 7.14 -21.07
C LEU A 144 -1.97 7.49 -20.58
N LEU A 145 -1.23 8.18 -21.43
CA LEU A 145 0.17 8.54 -21.23
C LEU A 145 0.31 9.95 -20.64
N THR A 146 -0.57 10.84 -21.06
CA THR A 146 -0.66 12.22 -20.60
C THR A 146 -2.11 12.55 -20.28
N ASP A 147 -2.30 13.52 -19.40
CA ASP A 147 -3.62 14.03 -19.06
C ASP A 147 -3.50 15.52 -18.73
N ASN A 148 -4.58 16.26 -18.93
CA ASN A 148 -4.67 17.61 -18.40
C ASN A 148 -5.00 17.51 -16.89
N LEU A 149 -4.39 18.36 -16.07
CA LEU A 149 -4.67 18.36 -14.62
C LEU A 149 -5.99 19.10 -14.28
N ALA A 150 -6.81 19.39 -15.28
CA ALA A 150 -8.06 20.15 -15.15
C ALA A 150 -9.25 19.21 -14.88
N GLY A 151 -10.41 19.79 -14.56
CA GLY A 151 -11.64 19.02 -14.27
C GLY A 151 -12.08 18.11 -15.41
N ASP A 152 -11.79 18.48 -16.66
CA ASP A 152 -12.16 17.72 -17.88
C ASP A 152 -11.07 16.73 -18.34
N SER A 153 -10.22 16.30 -17.40
CA SER A 153 -9.19 15.27 -17.63
C SER A 153 -9.75 14.00 -18.29
N LEU A 154 -8.95 13.34 -19.12
CA LEU A 154 -9.34 12.10 -19.78
C LEU A 154 -9.68 11.01 -18.75
N LEU A 155 -8.98 10.99 -17.61
CA LEU A 155 -9.32 10.11 -16.49
C LEU A 155 -10.70 10.43 -15.88
N ALA A 156 -11.06 11.71 -15.73
CA ALA A 156 -12.39 12.10 -15.25
C ALA A 156 -13.49 11.73 -16.26
N GLN A 157 -13.24 11.86 -17.56
CA GLN A 157 -14.19 11.45 -18.60
C GLN A 157 -14.41 9.93 -18.61
N ILE A 158 -13.37 9.13 -18.40
CA ILE A 158 -13.49 7.67 -18.23
C ILE A 158 -14.37 7.35 -17.03
N ASP A 159 -14.19 8.07 -15.93
CA ASP A 159 -15.01 7.90 -14.74
C ASP A 159 -16.48 8.28 -14.97
N GLY A 160 -16.74 9.39 -15.66
CA GLY A 160 -18.09 9.79 -16.07
C GLY A 160 -18.81 8.75 -16.96
N ASN A 161 -18.05 7.96 -17.71
CA ASN A 161 -18.56 6.88 -18.57
C ASN A 161 -18.64 5.50 -17.88
N ARG A 162 -18.71 5.46 -16.54
CA ARG A 162 -18.68 4.20 -15.77
C ARG A 162 -19.73 3.17 -16.16
N ALA A 163 -20.92 3.60 -16.58
CA ALA A 163 -21.99 2.70 -17.01
C ALA A 163 -21.63 1.88 -18.27
N SER A 164 -20.60 2.28 -19.00
CA SER A 164 -20.07 1.59 -20.18
C SER A 164 -18.86 0.71 -19.87
N LEU A 165 -18.44 0.64 -18.60
CA LEU A 165 -17.24 -0.06 -18.13
C LEU A 165 -17.61 -1.20 -17.16
N GLU A 166 -16.93 -2.34 -17.28
CA GLU A 166 -17.04 -3.45 -16.33
C GLU A 166 -15.66 -3.83 -15.80
N GLU A 167 -15.55 -4.14 -14.50
CA GLU A 167 -14.33 -4.71 -13.94
C GLU A 167 -14.18 -6.18 -14.39
N PRO A 168 -13.04 -6.61 -14.95
CA PRO A 168 -12.87 -7.98 -15.44
C PRO A 168 -12.98 -9.02 -14.31
N THR A 169 -14.04 -9.82 -14.35
CA THR A 169 -14.33 -10.87 -13.35
C THR A 169 -13.15 -11.82 -13.11
N SER A 170 -12.47 -12.24 -14.19
CA SER A 170 -11.33 -13.18 -14.09
C SER A 170 -10.14 -12.66 -13.28
N GLY A 171 -9.80 -11.36 -13.40
CA GLY A 171 -8.69 -10.77 -12.65
C GLY A 171 -9.05 -10.60 -11.19
N LYS A 172 -10.27 -10.12 -10.94
CA LYS A 172 -10.83 -9.97 -9.61
C LYS A 172 -10.94 -11.29 -8.85
N TRP A 173 -11.50 -12.32 -9.50
CA TRP A 173 -11.62 -13.64 -8.89
C TRP A 173 -10.27 -14.27 -8.58
N ALA A 174 -9.28 -14.10 -9.47
CA ALA A 174 -7.92 -14.58 -9.20
C ALA A 174 -7.33 -13.97 -7.93
N VAL A 175 -7.53 -12.66 -7.71
CA VAL A 175 -7.13 -11.99 -6.46
C VAL A 175 -7.87 -12.58 -5.26
N LEU A 176 -9.19 -12.67 -5.32
CA LEU A 176 -10.04 -13.19 -4.25
C LEU A 176 -9.67 -14.62 -3.85
N HIS A 177 -9.48 -15.48 -4.85
CA HIS A 177 -9.13 -16.87 -4.63
C HIS A 177 -7.68 -17.01 -4.14
N ASN A 178 -6.71 -16.45 -4.86
CA ASN A 178 -5.30 -16.71 -4.61
C ASN A 178 -4.76 -15.91 -3.40
N ALA A 179 -5.06 -14.61 -3.34
CA ALA A 179 -4.57 -13.72 -2.30
C ALA A 179 -5.43 -13.78 -1.03
N PHE A 180 -6.75 -13.84 -1.16
CA PHE A 180 -7.67 -13.81 -0.01
C PHE A 180 -8.28 -15.17 0.36
N GLY A 181 -7.95 -16.23 -0.38
CA GLY A 181 -8.26 -17.60 0.03
C GLY A 181 -9.73 -18.00 -0.08
N ILE A 182 -10.55 -17.27 -0.84
CA ILE A 182 -11.95 -17.66 -1.05
C ILE A 182 -12.01 -19.00 -1.81
N PRO A 183 -12.78 -20.00 -1.32
CA PRO A 183 -12.91 -21.30 -2.01
C PRO A 183 -13.43 -21.18 -3.45
N ASN A 184 -12.84 -21.94 -4.38
CA ASN A 184 -13.21 -21.91 -5.81
C ASN A 184 -14.69 -22.22 -6.09
N ALA A 185 -15.31 -23.08 -5.27
CA ALA A 185 -16.71 -23.45 -5.43
C ALA A 185 -17.70 -22.28 -5.25
N LEU A 186 -17.25 -21.16 -4.66
CA LEU A 186 -18.09 -20.04 -4.26
C LEU A 186 -18.01 -18.85 -5.22
N GLU A 187 -17.37 -18.99 -6.38
CA GLU A 187 -17.21 -17.90 -7.36
C GLU A 187 -18.55 -17.26 -7.73
N ARG A 188 -19.54 -18.07 -8.11
CA ARG A 188 -20.86 -17.59 -8.51
C ARG A 188 -21.58 -16.89 -7.37
N GLN A 189 -21.61 -17.53 -6.19
CA GLN A 189 -22.28 -16.99 -5.00
C GLN A 189 -21.65 -15.67 -4.55
N TYR A 190 -20.33 -15.50 -4.65
CA TYR A 190 -19.68 -14.23 -4.37
C TYR A 190 -20.19 -13.12 -5.30
N PHE A 191 -20.20 -13.35 -6.62
CA PHE A 191 -20.62 -12.34 -7.58
C PHE A 191 -22.12 -12.00 -7.49
N GLU A 192 -22.95 -12.91 -7.01
CA GLU A 192 -24.37 -12.64 -6.71
C GLU A 192 -24.56 -11.68 -5.52
N VAL A 193 -23.66 -11.74 -4.52
CA VAL A 193 -23.75 -10.97 -3.27
C VAL A 193 -22.85 -9.73 -3.29
N GLU A 194 -21.95 -9.60 -4.27
CA GLU A 194 -20.93 -8.55 -4.35
C GLU A 194 -21.53 -7.13 -4.29
N LEU A 195 -22.61 -6.88 -5.03
CA LEU A 195 -23.27 -5.59 -5.03
C LEU A 195 -23.81 -5.25 -3.64
N ALA A 196 -24.45 -6.23 -2.98
CA ALA A 196 -25.01 -6.05 -1.64
C ALA A 196 -23.91 -5.82 -0.59
N VAL A 197 -22.76 -6.50 -0.70
CA VAL A 197 -21.58 -6.22 0.13
C VAL A 197 -21.10 -4.78 -0.08
N LYS A 198 -20.95 -4.35 -1.33
CA LYS A 198 -20.54 -2.97 -1.66
C LYS A 198 -21.52 -1.93 -1.15
N GLU A 199 -22.81 -2.20 -1.21
CA GLU A 199 -23.86 -1.31 -0.71
C GLU A 199 -23.80 -1.16 0.82
N VAL A 200 -23.66 -2.27 1.56
CA VAL A 200 -23.48 -2.22 3.01
C VAL A 200 -22.22 -1.45 3.39
N LEU A 201 -21.08 -1.74 2.74
CA LEU A 201 -19.84 -1.00 3.00
C LEU A 201 -19.98 0.49 2.67
N THR A 202 -20.64 0.83 1.57
CA THR A 202 -20.88 2.22 1.19
C THR A 202 -21.82 2.91 2.18
N ALA A 203 -22.80 2.21 2.74
CA ALA A 203 -23.70 2.75 3.77
C ALA A 203 -22.97 3.01 5.09
N GLU A 204 -22.13 2.07 5.53
CA GLU A 204 -21.27 2.21 6.72
C GLU A 204 -20.15 3.26 6.52
N ILE A 205 -19.85 3.62 5.28
CA ILE A 205 -18.88 4.67 4.90
C ILE A 205 -19.61 5.91 4.35
N HIS A 206 -20.94 6.01 4.43
CA HIS A 206 -21.68 7.19 4.00
C HIS A 206 -21.34 8.40 4.90
N GLU A 207 -21.63 9.64 4.48
CA GLU A 207 -21.14 10.84 5.18
C GLU A 207 -21.38 10.84 6.69
N ASP A 208 -22.57 10.42 7.13
CA ASP A 208 -22.91 10.40 8.56
C ASP A 208 -22.27 9.24 9.33
N ALA A 209 -22.13 8.07 8.70
CA ALA A 209 -21.45 6.91 9.29
C ALA A 209 -19.93 7.12 9.34
N THR A 210 -19.35 7.71 8.29
CA THR A 210 -17.95 8.15 8.23
C THR A 210 -17.62 9.15 9.32
N LYS A 211 -18.48 10.14 9.59
CA LYS A 211 -18.26 11.08 10.71
C LYS A 211 -18.19 10.34 12.05
N LYS A 212 -19.04 9.33 12.28
CA LYS A 212 -19.02 8.52 13.51
C LYS A 212 -17.73 7.70 13.61
N LEU A 213 -17.35 6.98 12.56
CA LEU A 213 -16.13 6.16 12.52
C LEU A 213 -14.88 7.02 12.71
N ILE A 214 -14.81 8.17 12.04
CA ILE A 214 -13.72 9.13 12.23
C ILE A 214 -13.73 9.64 13.67
N SER A 215 -14.88 10.03 14.23
CA SER A 215 -14.92 10.51 15.62
C SER A 215 -14.45 9.45 16.62
N ALA A 216 -14.87 8.20 16.44
CA ALA A 216 -14.37 7.08 17.25
C ALA A 216 -12.85 6.89 17.09
N THR A 217 -12.34 7.03 15.87
CA THR A 217 -10.90 6.99 15.60
C THR A 217 -10.17 8.16 16.26
N LEU A 218 -10.69 9.38 16.20
CA LEU A 218 -10.10 10.56 16.84
C LEU A 218 -10.06 10.42 18.37
N ASN A 219 -11.09 9.82 18.97
CA ASN A 219 -11.11 9.53 20.40
C ASN A 219 -10.03 8.50 20.75
N SER A 220 -9.98 7.38 20.03
CA SER A 220 -8.93 6.37 20.20
C SER A 220 -7.53 6.95 20.01
N LEU A 221 -7.34 7.84 19.02
CA LEU A 221 -6.08 8.55 18.81
C LEU A 221 -5.76 9.53 19.94
N SER A 222 -6.74 10.21 20.52
CA SER A 222 -6.52 11.12 21.65
C SER A 222 -5.98 10.38 22.88
N GLU A 223 -6.43 9.14 23.06
CA GLU A 223 -6.01 8.25 24.15
C GLU A 223 -4.65 7.59 23.87
N THR A 224 -4.43 7.10 22.64
CA THR A 224 -3.26 6.26 22.32
C THR A 224 -2.05 7.02 21.75
N LEU A 225 -2.23 8.17 21.08
CA LEU A 225 -1.11 8.93 20.52
C LEU A 225 -0.10 9.46 21.56
N PRO A 226 -0.52 9.89 22.77
CA PRO A 226 0.42 10.20 23.86
C PRO A 226 1.38 9.06 24.20
N ASP A 227 0.93 7.83 24.01
CA ASP A 227 1.66 6.59 24.26
C ASP A 227 2.24 5.96 22.97
N PHE A 228 2.34 6.75 21.89
CA PHE A 228 3.05 6.33 20.68
C PHE A 228 4.46 5.79 21.01
N ILE A 229 5.11 6.42 22.00
CA ILE A 229 6.25 5.87 22.74
C ILE A 229 6.08 6.13 24.24
N THR A 230 6.11 5.07 25.04
CA THR A 230 5.98 5.11 26.51
C THR A 230 7.29 5.49 27.20
N PHE A 231 8.43 5.25 26.54
CA PHE A 231 9.79 5.36 27.10
C PHE A 231 10.09 4.37 28.23
N ASN A 232 9.35 3.26 28.28
CA ASN A 232 9.62 2.20 29.24
C ASN A 232 10.88 1.40 28.86
N SER A 233 11.78 1.23 29.83
CA SER A 233 13.04 0.48 29.65
C SER A 233 12.83 -1.04 29.70
N SER A 234 11.75 -1.48 30.34
CA SER A 234 11.36 -2.88 30.47
C SER A 234 10.46 -3.28 29.30
N ILE A 235 10.83 -4.35 28.60
CA ILE A 235 10.04 -4.92 27.48
C ILE A 235 8.63 -5.35 27.90
N VAL A 236 8.44 -5.69 29.17
CA VAL A 236 7.13 -6.12 29.72
C VAL A 236 6.17 -4.94 29.80
N ASP A 237 6.70 -3.76 30.13
CA ASP A 237 5.94 -2.51 30.31
C ASP A 237 5.81 -1.72 29.00
N GLN A 238 6.52 -2.13 27.95
CA GLN A 238 6.36 -1.58 26.60
C GLN A 238 5.04 -2.00 25.98
N MET A 239 4.43 -1.06 25.25
CA MET A 239 3.28 -1.33 24.41
C MET A 239 3.67 -2.30 23.29
N GLN A 240 2.67 -2.98 22.74
CA GLN A 240 2.94 -4.02 21.75
C GLN A 240 3.63 -3.48 20.49
N TRP A 241 3.21 -2.31 20.00
CA TRP A 241 3.84 -1.67 18.83
C TRP A 241 5.29 -1.26 19.10
N GLU A 242 5.64 -0.93 20.34
CA GLU A 242 7.01 -0.62 20.75
C GLU A 242 7.89 -1.86 20.71
N ARG A 243 7.39 -3.00 21.20
CA ARG A 243 8.14 -4.28 21.16
C ARG A 243 8.47 -4.72 19.74
N VAL A 244 7.52 -4.55 18.81
CA VAL A 244 7.72 -4.91 17.40
C VAL A 244 8.66 -3.92 16.69
N ALA A 245 8.62 -2.64 17.09
CA ALA A 245 9.48 -1.60 16.55
C ALA A 245 10.92 -1.60 17.08
N ASP A 246 11.25 -2.50 18.02
CA ASP A 246 12.59 -2.62 18.61
C ASP A 246 13.06 -1.30 19.23
N ILE A 247 12.28 -0.79 20.20
CA ILE A 247 12.56 0.48 20.87
C ILE A 247 13.75 0.36 21.82
N GLU A 248 14.76 1.20 21.58
CA GLU A 248 15.95 1.36 22.41
C GLU A 248 16.03 2.79 22.99
N LEU A 249 16.11 2.92 24.31
CA LEU A 249 16.29 4.22 24.98
C LEU A 249 17.76 4.67 24.91
N THR A 250 18.00 5.84 24.32
CA THR A 250 19.35 6.40 24.14
C THR A 250 19.86 7.11 25.40
N ASP A 251 19.04 7.99 25.97
CA ASP A 251 19.37 8.81 27.15
C ASP A 251 18.64 8.32 28.43
N GLY A 252 18.13 7.09 28.42
CA GLY A 252 17.48 6.46 29.58
C GLY A 252 16.02 6.83 29.82
N THR A 253 15.51 8.01 29.41
CA THR A 253 14.10 8.40 29.65
C THR A 253 13.42 9.33 28.62
N SER A 254 14.15 10.08 27.78
CA SER A 254 13.55 11.15 26.94
C SER A 254 13.63 10.93 25.42
N GLU A 255 14.58 10.12 24.96
CA GLU A 255 14.85 9.88 23.54
C GLU A 255 14.91 8.37 23.27
N ALA A 256 14.15 7.93 22.26
CA ALA A 256 14.04 6.53 21.87
C ALA A 256 14.43 6.34 20.40
N GLU A 257 15.23 5.32 20.10
CA GLU A 257 15.55 4.88 18.74
C GLU A 257 14.70 3.65 18.38
N CYS A 258 14.12 3.62 17.18
CA CYS A 258 13.23 2.54 16.76
C CYS A 258 13.20 2.36 15.24
N ASN A 259 12.65 1.23 14.81
CA ASN A 259 12.28 0.94 13.43
C ASN A 259 10.94 1.64 13.09
N PHE A 260 11.02 2.71 12.29
CA PHE A 260 9.91 3.64 12.10
C PHE A 260 8.69 3.06 11.38
N PHE A 261 8.89 2.28 10.31
CA PHE A 261 7.79 1.67 9.58
C PHE A 261 7.07 0.63 10.42
N ALA A 262 7.80 -0.22 11.15
CA ALA A 262 7.22 -1.16 12.10
C ALA A 262 6.38 -0.44 13.16
N LEU A 263 6.91 0.63 13.77
CA LEU A 263 6.17 1.44 14.76
C LEU A 263 4.87 2.00 14.19
N VAL A 264 4.95 2.69 13.05
CA VAL A 264 3.78 3.30 12.41
C VAL A 264 2.75 2.25 12.02
N ASN A 265 3.18 1.12 11.45
CA ASN A 265 2.29 0.06 11.00
C ASN A 265 1.51 -0.59 12.16
N GLU A 266 2.21 -0.93 13.24
CA GLU A 266 1.59 -1.55 14.43
C GLU A 266 0.67 -0.57 15.16
N PHE A 267 1.12 0.67 15.36
CA PHE A 267 0.31 1.71 15.99
C PHE A 267 -0.96 2.01 15.19
N CYS A 268 -0.83 2.22 13.87
CA CYS A 268 -1.98 2.48 12.99
C CYS A 268 -2.99 1.32 13.01
N CYS A 269 -2.52 0.07 13.09
CA CYS A 269 -3.40 -1.08 13.17
C CYS A 269 -4.27 -1.03 14.43
N ASN A 270 -3.68 -0.68 15.57
CA ASN A 270 -4.41 -0.58 16.83
C ASN A 270 -5.42 0.58 16.80
N ALA A 271 -4.98 1.78 16.40
CA ALA A 271 -5.81 2.97 16.42
C ALA A 271 -6.92 2.99 15.36
N ILE A 272 -6.66 2.48 14.15
CA ILE A 272 -7.64 2.54 13.04
C ILE A 272 -8.60 1.36 13.04
N LEU A 273 -8.13 0.14 13.29
CA LEU A 273 -8.98 -1.03 13.11
C LEU A 273 -9.93 -1.27 14.27
N SER A 274 -9.63 -0.75 15.47
CA SER A 274 -10.48 -0.92 16.65
C SER A 274 -11.93 -0.42 16.44
N PRO A 275 -12.18 0.81 15.91
CA PRO A 275 -13.53 1.26 15.57
C PRO A 275 -14.24 0.44 14.48
N ILE A 276 -13.50 -0.28 13.63
CA ILE A 276 -14.04 -1.03 12.49
C ILE A 276 -14.37 -2.47 12.89
N MET A 277 -13.53 -3.08 13.71
CA MET A 277 -13.53 -4.52 13.99
C MET A 277 -13.84 -4.88 15.44
N GLY A 278 -13.80 -3.90 16.34
CA GLY A 278 -13.87 -4.10 17.79
C GLY A 278 -12.48 -4.19 18.42
N THR A 279 -12.32 -3.58 19.60
CA THR A 279 -11.07 -3.52 20.38
C THR A 279 -10.57 -4.92 20.75
N GLN A 280 -11.47 -5.79 21.24
CA GLN A 280 -11.15 -7.15 21.67
C GLN A 280 -10.49 -8.01 20.57
N PHE A 281 -10.91 -7.83 19.30
CA PHE A 281 -10.30 -8.57 18.20
C PHE A 281 -8.85 -8.16 17.99
N ILE A 282 -8.54 -6.87 18.09
CA ILE A 282 -7.18 -6.37 17.91
C ILE A 282 -6.28 -6.83 19.06
N GLU A 283 -6.75 -6.69 20.30
CA GLU A 283 -6.00 -7.06 21.50
C GLU A 283 -5.69 -8.56 21.58
N SER A 284 -6.65 -9.39 21.17
CA SER A 284 -6.48 -10.85 21.15
C SER A 284 -5.56 -11.35 20.04
N ASN A 285 -5.31 -10.55 18.99
CA ASN A 285 -4.52 -10.94 17.84
C ASN A 285 -3.27 -10.05 17.70
N GLN A 286 -2.33 -10.24 18.62
CA GLN A 286 -1.11 -9.42 18.67
C GLN A 286 -0.37 -9.38 17.31
N LEU A 287 -0.17 -10.50 16.62
CA LEU A 287 0.59 -10.50 15.35
C LEU A 287 -0.19 -9.97 14.12
N LEU A 288 -1.41 -9.46 14.29
CA LEU A 288 -2.29 -9.08 13.17
C LEU A 288 -1.63 -8.03 12.26
N ALA A 289 -1.11 -6.94 12.82
CA ALA A 289 -0.54 -5.84 12.05
C ALA A 289 0.72 -6.28 11.27
N THR A 290 1.61 -7.03 11.91
CA THR A 290 2.79 -7.63 11.28
C THR A 290 2.40 -8.60 10.17
N ASP A 291 1.37 -9.43 10.38
CA ASP A 291 0.91 -10.38 9.37
C ASP A 291 0.28 -9.68 8.16
N LEU A 292 -0.51 -8.61 8.39
CA LEU A 292 -1.07 -7.77 7.33
C LEU A 292 0.03 -7.07 6.51
N ALA A 293 1.04 -6.51 7.17
CA ALA A 293 2.18 -5.88 6.50
C ALA A 293 3.01 -6.89 5.70
N THR A 294 3.28 -8.07 6.28
CA THR A 294 4.02 -9.16 5.63
C THR A 294 3.27 -9.66 4.40
N PHE A 295 1.95 -9.82 4.50
CA PHE A 295 1.08 -10.15 3.37
C PHE A 295 1.16 -9.09 2.27
N ASN A 296 0.98 -7.80 2.61
CA ASN A 296 0.98 -6.70 1.64
C ASN A 296 2.32 -6.60 0.89
N SER A 297 3.45 -6.84 1.56
CA SER A 297 4.80 -6.80 0.95
C SER A 297 5.02 -7.79 -0.19
N ARG A 298 4.22 -8.86 -0.25
CA ARG A 298 4.26 -9.91 -1.28
C ARG A 298 2.91 -10.13 -1.94
N TYR A 299 2.02 -9.14 -1.87
CA TYR A 299 0.66 -9.22 -2.38
C TYR A 299 0.58 -9.73 -3.82
N TRP A 300 1.34 -9.15 -4.75
CA TRP A 300 1.27 -9.53 -6.16
C TRP A 300 1.72 -10.97 -6.45
N ALA A 301 2.69 -11.50 -5.69
CA ALA A 301 3.08 -12.90 -5.79
C ALA A 301 1.95 -13.83 -5.31
N LEU A 302 1.26 -13.44 -4.23
CA LEU A 302 0.13 -14.19 -3.69
C LEU A 302 -1.09 -14.09 -4.62
N ALA A 303 -1.39 -12.92 -5.18
CA ALA A 303 -2.47 -12.70 -6.15
C ALA A 303 -2.27 -13.49 -7.45
N LEU A 304 -1.02 -13.60 -7.92
CA LEU A 304 -0.65 -14.47 -9.04
C LEU A 304 -0.85 -15.97 -8.73
N GLY A 305 -1.00 -16.34 -7.46
CA GLY A 305 -1.10 -17.74 -7.03
C GLY A 305 0.25 -18.48 -7.02
N LEU A 306 1.36 -17.75 -6.94
CA LEU A 306 2.69 -18.37 -7.01
C LEU A 306 2.88 -19.40 -5.88
N PRO A 307 3.48 -20.57 -6.19
CA PRO A 307 3.74 -21.59 -5.19
C PRO A 307 4.59 -21.03 -4.03
N ARG A 308 4.31 -21.47 -2.79
CA ARG A 308 5.01 -21.02 -1.58
C ARG A 308 6.54 -21.12 -1.70
N LEU A 309 7.03 -22.15 -2.38
CA LEU A 309 8.46 -22.44 -2.55
C LEU A 309 9.07 -21.80 -3.81
N SER A 310 8.36 -20.89 -4.48
CA SER A 310 8.94 -20.13 -5.59
C SER A 310 10.19 -19.40 -5.10
N PRO A 311 11.21 -19.21 -5.96
CA PRO A 311 12.49 -18.60 -5.59
C PRO A 311 12.36 -17.08 -5.38
N MET A 312 11.51 -16.67 -4.42
CA MET A 312 11.16 -15.31 -4.08
C MET A 312 11.31 -15.13 -2.56
N PRO A 313 12.31 -14.34 -2.12
CA PRO A 313 12.54 -14.10 -0.70
C PRO A 313 11.29 -13.55 0.01
N GLY A 314 10.91 -14.15 1.13
CA GLY A 314 9.77 -13.71 1.94
C GLY A 314 8.39 -14.21 1.48
N LEU A 315 8.25 -14.82 0.30
CA LEU A 315 6.98 -15.43 -0.13
C LEU A 315 6.48 -16.53 0.82
N PRO A 316 7.34 -17.43 1.36
CA PRO A 316 6.90 -18.39 2.37
C PRO A 316 6.31 -17.73 3.61
N GLY A 317 6.94 -16.65 4.10
CA GLY A 317 6.47 -15.89 5.25
C GLY A 317 5.11 -15.23 4.99
N ALA A 318 4.95 -14.59 3.84
CA ALA A 318 3.69 -13.97 3.44
C ALA A 318 2.55 -14.99 3.23
N ALA A 319 2.86 -16.17 2.69
CA ALA A 319 1.88 -17.25 2.55
C ALA A 319 1.42 -17.80 3.92
N LEU A 320 2.31 -17.85 4.91
CA LEU A 320 1.95 -18.23 6.29
C LEU A 320 1.16 -17.12 7.00
N ALA A 321 1.55 -15.86 6.82
CA ALA A 321 0.81 -14.70 7.34
C ALA A 321 -0.63 -14.68 6.80
N LYS A 322 -0.83 -14.90 5.49
CA LYS A 322 -2.15 -15.08 4.88
C LYS A 322 -3.01 -16.09 5.64
N VAL A 323 -2.45 -17.27 5.91
CA VAL A 323 -3.18 -18.35 6.60
C VAL A 323 -3.53 -17.98 8.04
N ARG A 324 -2.64 -17.31 8.77
CA ARG A 324 -2.91 -16.84 10.14
C ARG A 324 -4.02 -15.80 10.15
N VAL A 325 -3.96 -14.80 9.28
CA VAL A 325 -4.97 -13.74 9.17
C VAL A 325 -6.35 -14.33 8.85
N LEU A 326 -6.42 -15.25 7.88
CA LEU A 326 -7.68 -15.93 7.54
C LEU A 326 -8.25 -16.71 8.73
N ARG A 327 -7.42 -17.43 9.47
CA ARG A 327 -7.86 -18.15 10.69
C ARG A 327 -8.38 -17.21 11.77
N ASN A 328 -7.74 -16.05 11.95
CA ASN A 328 -8.18 -15.05 12.92
C ASN A 328 -9.56 -14.49 12.52
N PHE A 329 -9.76 -14.15 11.25
CA PHE A 329 -11.07 -13.69 10.77
C PHE A 329 -12.14 -14.79 10.81
N GLU A 330 -11.81 -16.05 10.52
CA GLU A 330 -12.73 -17.17 10.70
C GLU A 330 -13.16 -17.33 12.17
N LYS A 331 -12.22 -17.15 13.11
CA LYS A 331 -12.49 -17.17 14.55
C LYS A 331 -13.44 -16.02 14.93
N LEU A 332 -13.16 -14.80 14.48
CA LEU A 332 -14.03 -13.64 14.69
C LEU A 332 -15.46 -13.91 14.20
N PHE A 333 -15.63 -14.38 12.97
CA PHE A 333 -16.96 -14.66 12.44
C PHE A 333 -17.67 -15.80 13.16
N ARG A 334 -16.92 -16.80 13.62
CA ARG A 334 -17.49 -17.87 14.45
C ARG A 334 -18.05 -17.32 15.77
N GLU A 335 -17.30 -16.42 16.41
CA GLU A 335 -17.70 -15.76 17.66
C GLU A 335 -18.89 -14.80 17.43
N LEU A 336 -18.90 -14.05 16.33
CA LEU A 336 -20.03 -13.18 15.98
C LEU A 336 -21.31 -13.96 15.63
N THR A 337 -21.21 -15.12 15.00
CA THR A 337 -22.38 -15.95 14.65
C THR A 337 -22.86 -16.81 15.81
N ASN A 338 -21.94 -17.34 16.62
CA ASN A 338 -22.24 -18.17 17.78
C ASN A 338 -21.49 -17.62 19.01
N PRO A 339 -22.01 -16.54 19.64
CA PRO A 339 -21.35 -15.94 20.77
C PRO A 339 -21.22 -16.96 21.91
N PRO A 340 -20.06 -17.06 22.57
CA PRO A 340 -19.89 -17.97 23.69
C PRO A 340 -20.87 -17.59 24.80
N VAL A 341 -21.55 -18.59 25.37
CA VAL A 341 -22.42 -18.37 26.55
C VAL A 341 -21.53 -17.83 27.67
N ARG A 342 -21.66 -16.53 28.00
CA ARG A 342 -20.97 -15.94 29.14
C ARG A 342 -21.43 -16.72 30.39
N ARG A 343 -20.50 -17.36 31.09
CA ARG A 343 -20.79 -17.94 32.40
C ARG A 343 -21.19 -16.78 33.30
N VAL A 344 -22.45 -16.72 33.71
CA VAL A 344 -22.87 -15.89 34.84
C VAL A 344 -22.15 -16.51 36.04
N PRO A 345 -21.19 -15.82 36.69
CA PRO A 345 -20.67 -16.30 37.96
C PRO A 345 -21.84 -16.32 38.94
N ASP A 346 -22.08 -17.47 39.59
CA ASP A 346 -23.04 -17.53 40.69
C ASP A 346 -22.51 -16.62 41.82
N ASP A 347 -23.28 -15.60 42.18
CA ASP A 347 -23.07 -14.66 43.30
C ASP A 347 -21.73 -13.90 43.35
N ASP A 348 -21.63 -12.80 42.60
CA ASP A 348 -20.84 -11.65 43.06
C ASP A 348 -21.62 -10.34 42.84
N GLU A 349 -22.35 -9.91 43.88
CA GLU A 349 -23.07 -8.62 43.95
C GLU A 349 -22.12 -7.40 43.90
N SER A 350 -20.80 -7.59 43.84
CA SER A 350 -19.82 -6.51 43.68
C SER A 350 -19.42 -6.24 42.22
N VAL A 351 -19.87 -7.06 41.27
CA VAL A 351 -19.80 -6.72 39.85
C VAL A 351 -21.09 -5.98 39.52
N SER A 352 -21.08 -4.66 39.69
CA SER A 352 -22.13 -3.80 39.12
C SER A 352 -22.35 -4.24 37.67
N GLY A 353 -23.52 -4.79 37.39
CA GLY A 353 -23.95 -5.30 36.08
C GLY A 353 -24.12 -4.20 35.02
N GLU A 354 -23.36 -3.13 35.15
CA GLU A 354 -23.31 -1.92 34.33
C GLU A 354 -21.85 -1.47 34.15
N GLU A 355 -20.98 -2.32 33.60
CA GLU A 355 -19.73 -1.86 32.98
C GLU A 355 -19.66 -2.37 31.52
N THR A 356 -20.53 -1.75 30.72
CA THR A 356 -20.27 -1.22 29.37
C THR A 356 -19.27 -1.96 28.48
N ASP A 357 -19.78 -2.95 27.75
CA ASP A 357 -19.48 -3.14 26.33
C ASP A 357 -20.74 -3.77 25.72
N ALA A 358 -21.81 -2.99 25.64
CA ALA A 358 -22.86 -3.32 24.70
C ALA A 358 -22.20 -3.22 23.33
N ASP A 359 -21.91 -4.37 22.70
CA ASP A 359 -21.23 -4.47 21.40
C ASP A 359 -21.83 -3.46 20.41
N MET A 360 -21.24 -2.27 20.33
CA MET A 360 -21.71 -1.25 19.40
C MET A 360 -21.58 -1.87 18.01
N PRO A 361 -22.65 -1.86 17.19
CA PRO A 361 -22.59 -2.51 15.89
C PRO A 361 -21.47 -1.87 15.08
N THR A 362 -20.45 -2.66 14.77
CA THR A 362 -19.33 -2.25 13.93
C THR A 362 -19.66 -2.54 12.46
N PRO A 363 -18.95 -1.92 11.50
CA PRO A 363 -19.11 -2.27 10.10
C PRO A 363 -18.96 -3.78 9.82
N ILE A 364 -18.12 -4.48 10.59
CA ILE A 364 -17.92 -5.93 10.45
C ILE A 364 -19.09 -6.74 11.04
N THR A 365 -19.73 -6.31 12.12
CA THR A 365 -20.94 -7.01 12.61
C THR A 365 -22.08 -6.91 11.60
N ARG A 366 -22.27 -5.73 10.98
CA ARG A 366 -23.23 -5.52 9.88
C ARG A 366 -22.91 -6.35 8.65
N LEU A 367 -21.64 -6.43 8.28
CA LEU A 367 -21.20 -7.31 7.21
C LEU A 367 -21.50 -8.78 7.55
N ASN A 368 -21.28 -9.23 8.80
CA ASN A 368 -21.62 -10.59 9.21
C ASN A 368 -23.12 -10.89 9.06
N GLU A 369 -23.99 -9.95 9.46
CA GLU A 369 -25.46 -10.09 9.32
C GLU A 369 -25.83 -10.36 7.85
N LEU A 370 -25.26 -9.57 6.92
CA LEU A 370 -25.49 -9.74 5.48
C LEU A 370 -24.95 -11.08 4.97
N LEU A 371 -23.70 -11.41 5.28
CA LEU A 371 -23.08 -12.65 4.81
C LEU A 371 -23.74 -13.90 5.41
N THR A 372 -24.32 -13.79 6.60
CA THR A 372 -25.16 -14.84 7.22
C THR A 372 -26.46 -15.04 6.46
N LYS A 373 -27.14 -13.95 6.10
CA LYS A 373 -28.39 -14.00 5.33
C LYS A 373 -28.24 -14.68 3.95
N HIS A 374 -27.04 -14.62 3.38
CA HIS A 374 -26.71 -15.25 2.10
C HIS A 374 -26.04 -16.63 2.23
N ASP A 375 -26.05 -17.23 3.42
CA ASP A 375 -25.51 -18.57 3.70
C ASP A 375 -24.06 -18.76 3.23
N LEU A 376 -23.24 -17.70 3.29
CA LEU A 376 -21.83 -17.80 2.94
C LEU A 376 -21.08 -18.54 4.05
N PRO A 377 -20.19 -19.50 3.74
CA PRO A 377 -19.44 -20.23 4.76
C PRO A 377 -18.36 -19.34 5.39
N LEU A 378 -17.99 -19.64 6.64
CA LEU A 378 -17.02 -18.85 7.43
C LEU A 378 -15.70 -18.54 6.68
N PRO A 379 -15.07 -19.49 5.94
CA PRO A 379 -13.85 -19.18 5.19
C PRO A 379 -14.04 -18.13 4.09
N ALA A 380 -15.21 -18.10 3.45
CA ALA A 380 -15.54 -17.08 2.45
C ALA A 380 -15.74 -15.72 3.11
N ARG A 381 -16.44 -15.67 4.25
CA ARG A 381 -16.62 -14.44 5.02
C ARG A 381 -15.26 -13.87 5.46
N ALA A 382 -14.39 -14.73 5.97
CA ALA A 382 -13.04 -14.36 6.37
C ALA A 382 -12.23 -13.79 5.19
N GLY A 383 -12.29 -14.43 4.01
CA GLY A 383 -11.63 -13.92 2.80
C GLY A 383 -12.17 -12.56 2.32
N ILE A 384 -13.49 -12.38 2.31
CA ILE A 384 -14.14 -11.11 1.93
C ILE A 384 -13.74 -9.98 2.90
N THR A 385 -13.82 -10.23 4.21
CA THR A 385 -13.42 -9.22 5.21
C THR A 385 -11.93 -8.94 5.15
N PHE A 386 -11.10 -9.96 4.97
CA PHE A 386 -9.66 -9.76 4.83
C PHE A 386 -9.35 -8.86 3.63
N GLN A 387 -10.03 -9.01 2.50
CA GLN A 387 -9.91 -8.07 1.38
C GLN A 387 -10.24 -6.64 1.80
N ILE A 388 -11.40 -6.42 2.42
CA ILE A 388 -11.87 -5.08 2.80
C ILE A 388 -10.90 -4.40 3.76
N ILE A 389 -10.46 -5.10 4.79
CA ILE A 389 -9.50 -4.57 5.78
C ILE A 389 -8.15 -4.30 5.12
N HIS A 390 -7.68 -5.21 4.26
CA HIS A 390 -6.43 -5.04 3.55
C HIS A 390 -6.44 -3.82 2.62
N GLU A 391 -7.57 -3.49 1.97
CA GLU A 391 -7.70 -2.27 1.15
C GLU A 391 -7.43 -0.98 1.96
N ILE A 392 -7.91 -0.92 3.20
CA ILE A 392 -7.66 0.22 4.10
C ILE A 392 -6.19 0.23 4.54
N VAL A 393 -5.71 -0.90 5.07
CA VAL A 393 -4.38 -1.04 5.66
C VAL A 393 -3.28 -0.79 4.63
N ALA A 394 -3.43 -1.35 3.43
CA ALA A 394 -2.40 -1.29 2.40
C ALA A 394 -2.27 0.08 1.72
N GLU A 395 -3.28 0.95 1.84
CA GLU A 395 -3.18 2.34 1.43
C GLU A 395 -2.76 3.23 2.60
N VAL A 396 -3.51 3.21 3.71
CA VAL A 396 -3.37 4.20 4.79
C VAL A 396 -2.03 4.06 5.50
N PHE A 397 -1.60 2.86 5.89
CA PHE A 397 -0.47 2.73 6.81
C PHE A 397 0.86 3.06 6.13
N PRO A 398 1.17 2.53 4.91
CA PRO A 398 2.37 2.94 4.19
C PRO A 398 2.36 4.43 3.86
N LEU A 399 1.20 5.01 3.57
CA LEU A 399 1.09 6.42 3.20
C LEU A 399 1.28 7.36 4.40
N VAL A 400 0.81 6.98 5.60
CA VAL A 400 1.17 7.68 6.85
C VAL A 400 2.67 7.66 7.04
N PHE A 401 3.31 6.49 6.94
CA PHE A 401 4.77 6.37 7.05
C PHE A 401 5.51 7.27 6.06
N TRP A 402 5.17 7.18 4.76
CA TRP A 402 5.84 7.99 3.74
C TRP A 402 5.63 9.49 3.95
N THR A 403 4.42 9.89 4.33
CA THR A 403 4.11 11.31 4.56
C THR A 403 4.91 11.86 5.74
N VAL A 404 4.92 11.17 6.88
CA VAL A 404 5.67 11.60 8.06
C VAL A 404 7.17 11.64 7.76
N LEU A 405 7.71 10.57 7.14
CA LEU A 405 9.12 10.50 6.77
C LEU A 405 9.55 11.66 5.85
N HIS A 406 8.76 11.98 4.83
CA HIS A 406 9.05 13.08 3.90
C HIS A 406 8.91 14.45 4.57
N VAL A 407 7.90 14.67 5.41
CA VAL A 407 7.71 15.94 6.12
C VAL A 407 8.89 16.24 7.06
N PHE A 408 9.35 15.26 7.84
CA PHE A 408 10.48 15.43 8.75
C PHE A 408 11.82 15.58 8.01
N SER A 409 12.05 14.79 6.96
CA SER A 409 13.27 14.91 6.15
C SER A 409 13.35 16.23 5.37
N ALA A 410 12.25 16.69 4.77
CA ALA A 410 12.20 17.95 4.05
C ALA A 410 12.36 19.17 4.98
N SER A 411 11.85 19.10 6.20
CA SER A 411 12.00 20.18 7.20
C SER A 411 13.46 20.33 7.64
N SER A 412 14.14 19.20 7.89
CA SER A 412 15.56 19.20 8.27
C SER A 412 16.46 19.85 7.21
N ALA A 413 16.13 19.68 5.92
CA ALA A 413 16.85 20.31 4.82
C ALA A 413 16.58 21.83 4.70
N SER A 414 15.37 22.26 5.09
CA SER A 414 14.98 23.67 5.09
C SER A 414 15.67 24.48 6.19
N ASP A 415 15.89 23.88 7.37
CA ASP A 415 16.64 24.50 8.47
C ASP A 415 18.08 24.83 8.07
N ALA A 416 18.73 23.92 7.35
CA ALA A 416 20.08 24.13 6.83
C ALA A 416 20.15 25.25 5.76
N ALA A 417 19.03 25.61 5.14
CA ALA A 417 18.94 26.62 4.08
C ALA A 417 18.49 28.01 4.59
N GLY A 418 18.29 28.21 5.89
CA GLY A 418 17.98 29.52 6.48
C GLY A 418 16.61 30.11 6.09
N ARG A 419 15.59 29.27 5.84
CA ARG A 419 14.21 29.75 5.59
C ARG A 419 13.51 30.16 6.88
N ASP A 420 12.63 31.18 6.81
CA ASP A 420 11.94 31.77 7.98
C ASP A 420 11.06 30.81 8.80
N LYS A 421 10.47 29.76 8.18
CA LYS A 421 9.65 28.73 8.86
C LYS A 421 9.79 27.37 8.20
N THR A 422 9.96 26.32 9.00
CA THR A 422 10.03 24.94 8.51
C THR A 422 8.67 24.43 8.02
N LEU A 423 8.67 23.36 7.22
CA LEU A 423 7.42 22.73 6.77
C LEU A 423 6.61 22.18 7.96
N ILE A 424 7.28 21.54 8.93
CA ILE A 424 6.64 21.10 10.18
C ILE A 424 5.98 22.26 10.92
N GLU A 425 6.65 23.41 11.05
CA GLU A 425 6.06 24.57 11.73
C GLU A 425 4.83 25.10 11.02
N LYS A 426 4.82 25.12 9.68
CA LYS A 426 3.65 25.51 8.89
C LYS A 426 2.48 24.55 9.13
N ILE A 427 2.73 23.24 9.12
CA ILE A 427 1.72 22.22 9.40
C ILE A 427 1.24 22.31 10.86
N LYS A 428 2.15 22.54 11.81
CA LYS A 428 1.81 22.75 13.24
C LYS A 428 0.93 24.00 13.42
N GLN A 429 1.18 25.06 12.66
CA GLN A 429 0.40 26.31 12.73
C GLN A 429 -1.00 26.15 12.14
N GLU A 430 -1.17 25.56 10.95
CA GLU A 430 -2.50 25.37 10.34
C GLU A 430 -3.39 24.41 11.16
N SER A 431 -2.81 23.36 11.72
CA SER A 431 -3.56 22.34 12.46
C SER A 431 -3.78 22.67 13.95
N LYS A 432 -3.16 23.73 14.48
CA LYS A 432 -3.22 24.11 15.91
C LYS A 432 -4.65 24.26 16.44
N THR A 433 -5.56 24.78 15.61
CA THR A 433 -6.96 25.03 16.00
C THR A 433 -7.87 23.81 15.87
N TRP A 434 -7.32 22.67 15.49
CA TRP A 434 -8.09 21.44 15.28
C TRP A 434 -7.52 20.29 16.10
N ALA A 435 -6.21 20.12 16.11
CA ALA A 435 -5.48 19.12 16.88
C ALA A 435 -4.63 19.82 17.95
N ARG A 436 -5.19 19.95 19.15
CA ARG A 436 -4.63 20.73 20.25
C ARG A 436 -3.80 19.82 21.15
N ALA A 437 -2.48 19.84 20.98
CA ALA A 437 -1.56 19.22 21.92
C ALA A 437 -1.30 20.17 23.11
N TYR A 438 -1.37 19.64 24.32
CA TYR A 438 -1.16 20.41 25.55
C TYR A 438 -0.49 19.57 26.62
N GLN A 439 0.13 20.26 27.58
CA GLN A 439 0.74 19.65 28.75
C GLN A 439 -0.27 19.65 29.91
N PRO A 440 -0.78 18.49 30.35
CA PRO A 440 -1.61 18.42 31.54
C PRO A 440 -0.80 18.79 32.80
N PRO A 441 -1.49 19.27 33.85
CA PRO A 441 -0.83 19.61 35.11
C PRO A 441 -0.16 18.36 35.68
N SER A 442 1.11 18.49 36.02
CA SER A 442 1.88 17.37 36.58
C SER A 442 1.44 17.12 38.02
N ILE A 443 1.12 15.86 38.34
CA ILE A 443 0.75 15.47 39.72
C ILE A 443 1.94 15.66 40.66
N HIS A 444 3.16 15.49 40.15
CA HIS A 444 4.40 15.70 40.89
C HIS A 444 5.49 16.35 40.00
N PRO A 445 6.31 17.30 40.49
CA PRO A 445 7.35 17.96 39.69
C PRO A 445 8.40 17.01 39.09
N LEU A 446 8.68 15.89 39.76
CA LEU A 446 9.60 14.85 39.27
C LEU A 446 8.97 13.89 38.26
N PHE A 447 7.65 13.90 38.12
CA PHE A 447 6.90 13.02 37.22
C PHE A 447 5.95 13.86 36.37
N PRO A 448 6.48 14.55 35.34
CA PRO A 448 5.64 15.30 34.43
C PRO A 448 4.63 14.35 33.78
N ALA A 449 3.37 14.76 33.77
CA ALA A 449 2.33 14.00 33.08
C ALA A 449 2.65 13.91 31.57
N PRO A 450 2.29 12.84 30.87
CA PRO A 450 2.52 12.76 29.42
C PRO A 450 1.72 13.87 28.70
N PRO A 451 2.23 14.43 27.59
CA PRO A 451 1.47 15.32 26.72
C PRO A 451 0.16 14.70 26.24
N GLU A 452 -0.93 15.47 26.25
CA GLU A 452 -2.23 15.03 25.75
C GLU A 452 -2.57 15.75 24.44
N ILE A 453 -3.43 15.15 23.62
CA ILE A 453 -3.97 15.77 22.41
C ILE A 453 -5.50 15.68 22.38
N LYS A 454 -6.14 16.74 21.89
CA LYS A 454 -7.59 16.78 21.68
C LYS A 454 -7.91 17.23 20.25
N PHE A 455 -8.85 16.53 19.61
CA PHE A 455 -9.35 16.89 18.28
C PHE A 455 -10.73 17.56 18.36
N ASP A 456 -10.95 18.60 17.56
CA ASP A 456 -12.23 19.35 17.49
C ASP A 456 -13.29 18.71 16.57
N GLY A 457 -13.22 17.39 16.38
CA GLY A 457 -14.19 16.60 15.59
C GLY A 457 -13.86 16.47 14.08
N PRO A 458 -14.72 15.79 13.30
CA PRO A 458 -14.40 15.36 11.94
C PRO A 458 -14.49 16.46 10.87
N GLY A 459 -15.12 17.60 11.16
CA GLY A 459 -15.52 18.59 10.15
C GLY A 459 -14.38 19.30 9.41
N LYS A 460 -13.22 19.51 10.04
CA LYS A 460 -12.06 20.19 9.43
C LYS A 460 -11.14 19.27 8.62
N ILE A 461 -11.28 17.95 8.77
CA ILE A 461 -10.36 16.97 8.19
C ILE A 461 -10.48 16.89 6.66
N ALA A 462 -11.72 16.99 6.19
CA ALA A 462 -12.09 16.92 4.78
C ALA A 462 -11.70 18.17 3.99
N ASN A 463 -11.62 19.31 4.68
CA ASN A 463 -11.46 20.60 4.02
C ASN A 463 -9.98 20.90 3.78
N LYS A 464 -9.58 20.86 2.50
CA LYS A 464 -8.24 21.26 2.07
C LYS A 464 -7.89 22.68 2.47
N ASP A 465 -8.83 23.61 2.40
CA ASP A 465 -8.60 25.02 2.72
C ASP A 465 -8.25 25.22 4.20
N ALA A 466 -8.65 24.28 5.07
CA ALA A 466 -8.32 24.31 6.49
C ALA A 466 -6.91 23.79 6.78
N LEU A 467 -6.40 22.83 6.00
CA LEU A 467 -5.10 22.17 6.20
C LEU A 467 -4.30 22.06 4.88
N PRO A 468 -4.01 23.20 4.20
CA PRO A 468 -3.47 23.19 2.84
C PRO A 468 -2.09 22.56 2.72
N TYR A 469 -1.17 22.80 3.68
CA TYR A 469 0.18 22.24 3.63
C TYR A 469 0.15 20.73 3.83
N LEU A 470 -0.61 20.26 4.80
CA LEU A 470 -0.74 18.83 5.09
C LEU A 470 -1.37 18.07 3.92
N HIS A 471 -2.49 18.55 3.37
CA HIS A 471 -3.10 17.92 2.19
C HIS A 471 -2.15 17.89 1.00
N SER A 472 -1.39 18.97 0.78
CA SER A 472 -0.38 18.99 -0.28
C SER A 472 0.71 17.94 -0.07
N CYS A 473 1.18 17.75 1.17
CA CYS A 473 2.15 16.72 1.52
C CYS A 473 1.61 15.29 1.30
N ILE A 474 0.35 15.04 1.66
CA ILE A 474 -0.32 13.75 1.47
C ILE A 474 -0.54 13.45 -0.01
N TYR A 475 -0.95 14.45 -0.80
CA TYR A 475 -1.14 14.29 -2.24
C TYR A 475 0.19 14.02 -2.96
N GLU A 476 1.28 14.69 -2.56
CA GLU A 476 2.61 14.38 -3.09
C GLU A 476 3.09 12.98 -2.70
N ALA A 477 2.81 12.53 -1.48
CA ALA A 477 3.11 11.17 -1.07
C ALA A 477 2.33 10.13 -1.89
N ARG A 478 1.03 10.37 -2.14
CA ARG A 478 0.21 9.52 -3.02
C ARG A 478 0.75 9.51 -4.45
N ARG A 479 1.08 10.67 -5.03
CA ARG A 479 1.63 10.77 -6.39
C ARG A 479 2.86 9.87 -6.57
N LEU A 480 3.78 9.89 -5.60
CA LEU A 480 5.04 9.15 -5.68
C LEU A 480 4.91 7.65 -5.39
N HIS A 481 4.08 7.29 -4.41
CA HIS A 481 4.07 5.95 -3.84
C HIS A 481 2.86 5.11 -4.21
N SER A 482 1.77 5.70 -4.71
CA SER A 482 0.61 4.92 -5.14
C SER A 482 0.92 4.09 -6.40
N THR A 483 0.45 2.84 -6.38
CA THR A 483 0.59 1.85 -7.44
C THR A 483 -0.74 1.19 -7.79
N PRO A 484 -1.77 1.95 -8.19
CA PRO A 484 -3.08 1.39 -8.55
C PRO A 484 -2.96 0.46 -9.76
N VAL A 485 -3.86 -0.54 -9.85
CA VAL A 485 -3.91 -1.55 -10.94
C VAL A 485 -5.33 -1.70 -11.51
N ALA A 486 -6.21 -0.74 -11.23
CA ALA A 486 -7.57 -0.75 -11.74
C ALA A 486 -7.58 -0.89 -13.28
N THR A 487 -8.31 -1.90 -13.76
CA THR A 487 -8.46 -2.21 -15.18
C THR A 487 -9.94 -2.41 -15.47
N TYR A 488 -10.44 -1.82 -16.57
CA TYR A 488 -11.84 -1.92 -16.97
C TYR A 488 -11.98 -2.45 -18.39
N GLN A 489 -12.98 -3.27 -18.64
CA GLN A 489 -13.39 -3.70 -19.97
C GLN A 489 -14.48 -2.76 -20.50
N VAL A 490 -14.30 -2.30 -21.74
CA VAL A 490 -15.28 -1.46 -22.46
C VAL A 490 -16.44 -2.32 -22.96
N LYS A 491 -17.65 -2.09 -22.46
CA LYS A 491 -18.87 -2.80 -22.90
C LYS A 491 -19.63 -2.07 -23.99
N LYS A 492 -19.60 -0.75 -23.95
CA LYS A 492 -20.18 0.13 -24.97
C LYS A 492 -19.10 1.08 -25.44
N PRO A 493 -19.07 1.47 -26.73
CA PRO A 493 -18.07 2.40 -27.23
C PRO A 493 -18.06 3.68 -26.39
N ILE A 494 -16.87 4.11 -25.99
CA ILE A 494 -16.67 5.35 -25.24
C ILE A 494 -15.95 6.33 -26.14
N VAL A 495 -16.40 7.58 -26.11
CA VAL A 495 -15.78 8.68 -26.83
C VAL A 495 -15.15 9.60 -25.79
N LEU A 496 -13.85 9.84 -25.91
CA LEU A 496 -13.10 10.76 -25.07
C LEU A 496 -12.72 11.98 -25.88
N GLN A 497 -12.73 13.16 -25.26
CA GLN A 497 -12.43 14.43 -25.89
C GLN A 497 -11.17 15.04 -25.27
N GLU A 498 -10.27 15.51 -26.10
CA GLU A 498 -9.03 16.16 -25.67
C GLU A 498 -8.88 17.50 -26.38
N ALA A 499 -8.46 18.52 -25.66
CA ALA A 499 -8.10 19.80 -26.26
C ALA A 499 -6.82 19.62 -27.10
N SER A 500 -6.90 19.84 -28.41
CA SER A 500 -5.73 19.72 -29.28
C SER A 500 -4.74 20.86 -29.05
N ALA A 501 -3.48 20.64 -29.41
CA ALA A 501 -2.45 21.68 -29.46
C ALA A 501 -2.75 22.77 -30.50
N GLN A 502 -3.68 22.53 -31.45
CA GLN A 502 -4.15 23.52 -32.41
C GLN A 502 -5.35 24.31 -31.86
N PRO A 503 -5.32 25.66 -31.90
CA PRO A 503 -6.45 26.46 -31.42
C PRO A 503 -7.72 26.14 -32.23
N ASN A 504 -8.83 25.86 -31.52
CA ASN A 504 -10.16 25.49 -32.03
C ASN A 504 -10.33 24.08 -32.64
N GLN A 505 -9.46 23.12 -32.33
CA GLN A 505 -9.73 21.70 -32.65
C GLN A 505 -9.76 20.84 -31.38
N GLU A 506 -10.83 20.07 -31.21
CA GLU A 506 -10.93 19.03 -30.18
C GLU A 506 -10.61 17.68 -30.83
N GLU A 507 -9.61 16.98 -30.30
CA GLU A 507 -9.32 15.62 -30.70
C GLU A 507 -10.28 14.68 -29.99
N THR A 508 -10.96 13.83 -30.77
CA THR A 508 -11.95 12.90 -30.25
C THR A 508 -11.43 11.47 -30.42
N TRP A 509 -11.29 10.75 -29.33
CA TRP A 509 -10.81 9.37 -29.28
C TRP A 509 -11.96 8.38 -29.09
N GLU A 510 -12.05 7.39 -29.97
CA GLU A 510 -13.02 6.29 -29.82
C GLU A 510 -12.34 5.04 -29.25
N LEU A 511 -12.93 4.51 -28.17
CA LEU A 511 -12.52 3.28 -27.52
C LEU A 511 -13.43 2.12 -27.94
N ASP A 512 -12.83 1.09 -28.52
CA ASP A 512 -13.55 -0.05 -29.07
C ASP A 512 -14.17 -0.93 -27.97
N THR A 513 -15.38 -1.44 -28.22
CA THR A 513 -16.02 -2.47 -27.38
C THR A 513 -15.14 -3.72 -27.29
N GLY A 514 -15.02 -4.28 -26.09
CA GLY A 514 -14.21 -5.47 -25.81
C GLY A 514 -12.73 -5.18 -25.57
N SER A 515 -12.27 -3.94 -25.80
CA SER A 515 -10.96 -3.49 -25.36
C SER A 515 -10.93 -3.23 -23.85
N TYR A 516 -9.72 -3.16 -23.29
CA TYR A 516 -9.48 -2.86 -21.88
C TYR A 516 -8.89 -1.45 -21.73
N ILE A 517 -9.10 -0.84 -20.57
CA ILE A 517 -8.50 0.42 -20.16
C ILE A 517 -7.76 0.18 -18.86
N ASP A 518 -6.45 0.39 -18.86
CA ASP A 518 -5.62 0.20 -17.67
C ASP A 518 -5.47 1.53 -16.91
N VAL A 519 -6.52 1.90 -16.18
CA VAL A 519 -6.60 3.16 -15.43
C VAL A 519 -5.48 3.28 -14.40
N GLY A 520 -5.20 2.21 -13.64
CA GLY A 520 -4.17 2.23 -12.61
C GLY A 520 -2.75 2.43 -13.16
N LEU A 521 -2.43 1.82 -14.31
CA LEU A 521 -1.16 2.09 -15.00
C LEU A 521 -1.09 3.52 -15.52
N SER A 522 -2.19 4.01 -16.09
CA SER A 522 -2.29 5.36 -16.63
C SER A 522 -2.04 6.41 -15.53
N GLN A 523 -2.67 6.26 -14.36
CA GLN A 523 -2.44 7.10 -13.18
C GLN A 523 -0.95 7.14 -12.80
N HIS A 524 -0.28 5.98 -12.80
CA HIS A 524 1.15 5.91 -12.48
C HIS A 524 2.05 6.61 -13.53
N LEU A 525 1.73 6.46 -14.82
CA LEU A 525 2.50 7.07 -15.91
C LEU A 525 2.35 8.59 -15.93
N ILE A 526 1.13 9.09 -15.70
CA ILE A 526 0.81 10.51 -15.54
C ILE A 526 1.56 11.09 -14.33
N ASN A 527 1.49 10.41 -13.18
CA ASN A 527 2.14 10.86 -11.94
C ASN A 527 3.66 10.92 -12.02
N SER A 528 4.28 10.13 -12.90
CA SER A 528 5.73 10.10 -13.12
C SER A 528 6.17 10.87 -14.37
N SER A 529 5.27 11.65 -15.00
CA SER A 529 5.56 12.40 -16.22
C SER A 529 6.22 13.74 -15.93
N ALA A 530 7.38 13.98 -16.55
CA ALA A 530 8.08 15.27 -16.46
C ALA A 530 7.35 16.41 -17.19
N ASN A 531 6.49 16.07 -18.16
CA ASN A 531 5.67 17.04 -18.89
C ASN A 531 4.56 17.62 -18.01
N ILE A 532 4.11 16.86 -17.01
CA ILE A 532 3.01 17.23 -16.12
C ILE A 532 3.57 17.75 -14.79
N TYR A 533 4.57 17.07 -14.24
CA TYR A 533 5.17 17.39 -12.96
C TYR A 533 6.67 17.66 -13.11
N HIS A 534 7.09 18.90 -12.87
CA HIS A 534 8.52 19.25 -12.86
C HIS A 534 9.25 18.49 -11.73
N ASP A 535 10.36 17.83 -12.09
CA ASP A 535 11.08 16.83 -11.29
C ASP A 535 10.13 15.79 -10.68
N PRO A 536 9.58 14.87 -11.50
CA PRO A 536 8.55 13.94 -11.04
C PRO A 536 9.10 12.94 -10.00
N ASP A 537 10.39 12.66 -9.98
CA ASP A 537 10.98 11.73 -9.01
C ASP A 537 11.31 12.38 -7.65
N THR A 538 11.17 13.71 -7.54
CA THR A 538 11.47 14.45 -6.30
C THR A 538 10.20 14.77 -5.53
N TYR A 539 10.24 14.55 -4.21
CA TYR A 539 9.17 14.95 -3.29
C TYR A 539 9.15 16.48 -3.13
N LYS A 540 8.07 17.12 -3.58
CA LYS A 540 7.84 18.56 -3.43
C LYS A 540 6.57 18.82 -2.59
N PRO A 541 6.70 19.25 -1.32
CA PRO A 541 5.57 19.39 -0.40
C PRO A 541 4.60 20.51 -0.80
N ASP A 542 5.06 21.47 -1.60
CA ASP A 542 4.32 22.66 -2.04
C ASP A 542 3.58 22.46 -3.38
N ARG A 543 3.78 21.31 -4.05
CA ARG A 543 3.28 21.05 -5.41
C ARG A 543 1.77 21.22 -5.57
N PHE A 544 1.00 20.94 -4.52
CA PHE A 544 -0.46 20.96 -4.58
C PHE A 544 -1.08 22.06 -3.72
N LEU A 545 -0.34 23.08 -3.30
CA LEU A 545 -0.91 24.15 -2.45
C LEU A 545 -2.05 24.93 -3.14
N THR A 546 -1.94 25.16 -4.45
CA THR A 546 -2.90 25.95 -5.23
C THR A 546 -4.04 25.12 -5.84
N ALA A 547 -3.96 23.78 -5.78
CA ALA A 547 -4.98 22.93 -6.37
C ALA A 547 -6.26 22.96 -5.52
N THR A 548 -7.43 23.21 -6.10
CA THR A 548 -8.69 23.19 -5.32
C THR A 548 -9.12 21.76 -4.95
N GLN A 549 -8.82 20.79 -5.81
CA GLN A 549 -9.14 19.38 -5.62
C GLN A 549 -7.93 18.49 -5.92
N ALA A 550 -7.95 17.25 -5.42
CA ALA A 550 -6.95 16.27 -5.80
C ALA A 550 -7.10 15.91 -7.29
N PRO A 551 -6.01 15.90 -8.07
CA PRO A 551 -6.06 15.43 -9.46
C PRO A 551 -6.58 13.99 -9.55
N SER A 552 -7.34 13.69 -10.61
CA SER A 552 -7.88 12.35 -10.92
C SER A 552 -6.79 11.26 -11.05
N SER A 553 -5.56 11.68 -11.35
CA SER A 553 -4.38 10.81 -11.40
C SER A 553 -3.86 10.37 -10.03
N ILE A 554 -4.25 11.09 -8.96
CA ILE A 554 -3.86 10.80 -7.58
C ILE A 554 -5.00 10.12 -6.81
N ILE A 555 -6.21 10.64 -6.95
CA ILE A 555 -7.42 10.09 -6.33
C ILE A 555 -8.45 9.85 -7.42
N SER A 556 -8.91 8.62 -7.56
CA SER A 556 -9.99 8.30 -8.51
C SER A 556 -11.29 8.95 -8.04
N PRO A 557 -12.02 9.71 -8.88
CA PRO A 557 -13.31 10.29 -8.49
C PRO A 557 -14.35 9.23 -8.10
N SER A 558 -14.26 8.02 -8.66
CA SER A 558 -15.10 6.87 -8.28
C SER A 558 -14.76 6.20 -6.95
N ASP A 559 -13.62 6.52 -6.32
CA ASP A 559 -13.28 5.92 -5.04
C ASP A 559 -14.05 6.60 -3.90
N LYS A 560 -15.22 6.04 -3.60
CA LYS A 560 -16.09 6.48 -2.49
C LYS A 560 -15.44 6.37 -1.11
N THR A 561 -14.42 5.53 -0.96
CA THR A 561 -13.70 5.34 0.31
C THR A 561 -12.52 6.30 0.48
N SER A 562 -12.15 7.02 -0.58
CA SER A 562 -11.00 7.93 -0.58
C SER A 562 -11.09 9.02 0.49
N HIS A 563 -12.29 9.56 0.72
CA HIS A 563 -12.54 10.56 1.73
C HIS A 563 -12.25 10.03 3.14
N PHE A 564 -12.79 8.85 3.47
CA PHE A 564 -12.53 8.18 4.75
C PHE A 564 -11.04 7.87 4.94
N LYS A 565 -10.39 7.26 3.94
CA LYS A 565 -8.94 6.95 4.00
C LYS A 565 -8.09 8.20 4.17
N THR A 566 -8.40 9.28 3.43
CA THR A 566 -7.71 10.57 3.55
C THR A 566 -7.88 11.16 4.95
N ALA A 567 -9.08 11.04 5.52
CA ALA A 567 -9.35 11.53 6.86
C ALA A 567 -8.54 10.79 7.94
N LEU A 568 -8.40 9.47 7.82
CA LEU A 568 -7.54 8.68 8.70
C LEU A 568 -6.07 9.14 8.62
N ILE A 569 -5.56 9.33 7.39
CA ILE A 569 -4.16 9.77 7.16
C ILE A 569 -3.93 11.15 7.78
N VAL A 570 -4.81 12.12 7.49
CA VAL A 570 -4.74 13.49 8.03
C VAL A 570 -4.72 13.45 9.56
N SER A 571 -5.58 12.64 10.18
CA SER A 571 -5.70 12.58 11.63
C SER A 571 -4.44 12.07 12.31
N ILE A 572 -3.88 10.96 11.80
CA ILE A 572 -2.69 10.36 12.38
C ILE A 572 -1.46 11.21 12.14
N VAL A 573 -1.26 11.68 10.91
CA VAL A 573 -0.10 12.52 10.57
C VAL A 573 -0.11 13.82 11.38
N THR A 574 -1.28 14.45 11.53
CA THR A 574 -1.39 15.66 12.36
C THR A 574 -1.08 15.36 13.82
N GLY A 575 -1.65 14.29 14.37
CA GLY A 575 -1.41 13.88 15.76
C GLY A 575 0.06 13.62 16.04
N ILE A 576 0.74 12.88 15.16
CA ILE A 576 2.17 12.62 15.25
C ILE A 576 2.97 13.93 15.22
N ILE A 577 2.70 14.80 14.24
CA ILE A 577 3.42 16.07 14.07
C ILE A 577 3.19 17.01 15.28
N GLN A 578 2.02 17.01 15.90
CA GLN A 578 1.73 17.91 17.02
C GLN A 578 2.40 17.48 18.33
N LEU A 579 2.53 16.17 18.58
CA LEU A 579 3.04 15.61 19.84
C LEU A 579 4.52 15.20 19.82
N TRP A 580 5.05 14.84 18.65
CA TRP A 580 6.34 14.15 18.54
C TRP A 580 7.32 14.90 17.65
N ASP A 581 8.58 14.90 18.06
CA ASP A 581 9.70 15.33 17.20
C ASP A 581 10.49 14.08 16.78
N ILE A 582 10.73 13.95 15.47
CA ILE A 582 11.38 12.80 14.86
C ILE A 582 12.63 13.25 14.11
N THR A 583 13.76 12.60 14.39
CA THR A 583 15.06 12.88 13.79
C THR A 583 15.70 11.58 13.29
N PRO A 584 16.65 11.64 12.34
CA PRO A 584 17.30 10.43 11.85
C PRO A 584 18.27 9.88 12.91
N ALA A 585 18.21 8.58 13.17
CA ALA A 585 19.16 7.93 14.07
C ALA A 585 20.56 7.84 13.42
N PRO A 586 21.65 7.92 14.19
CA PRO A 586 23.00 7.65 13.70
C PRO A 586 23.10 6.19 13.22
N LYS A 587 23.87 5.96 12.15
CA LYS A 587 24.16 4.59 11.71
C LYS A 587 25.09 3.94 12.73
N LYS A 588 24.58 3.05 13.57
CA LYS A 588 25.39 2.17 14.40
C LYS A 588 26.18 1.22 13.49
N SER A 589 27.49 1.15 13.68
CA SER A 589 28.37 0.18 13.00
C SER A 589 28.08 -1.24 13.50
N PHE A 590 28.34 -2.26 12.68
CA PHE A 590 28.28 -3.68 13.12
C PHE A 590 29.15 -3.93 14.35
N PHE A 591 30.31 -3.26 14.45
CA PHE A 591 31.19 -3.33 15.62
C PHE A 591 30.58 -2.67 16.86
N GLU A 592 29.84 -1.57 16.69
CA GLU A 592 29.14 -0.89 17.79
C GLU A 592 27.99 -1.76 18.30
N HIS A 593 27.23 -2.40 17.41
CA HIS A 593 26.21 -3.39 17.79
C HIS A 593 26.80 -4.60 18.52
N MET A 594 27.94 -5.13 18.06
CA MET A 594 28.63 -6.22 18.76
C MET A 594 29.13 -5.79 20.15
N GLN A 595 29.62 -4.55 20.27
CA GLN A 595 30.13 -4.01 21.52
C GLN A 595 28.99 -3.74 22.53
N GLU A 596 27.87 -3.18 22.07
CA GLU A 596 26.64 -3.01 22.86
C GLU A 596 26.09 -4.37 23.32
N ALA A 597 25.94 -5.34 22.41
CA ALA A 597 25.45 -6.67 22.75
C ALA A 597 26.39 -7.41 23.73
N SER A 598 27.71 -7.24 23.57
CA SER A 598 28.70 -7.79 24.50
C SER A 598 28.61 -7.12 25.88
N GLN A 599 28.36 -5.81 25.94
CA GLN A 599 28.21 -5.08 27.20
C GLN A 599 26.90 -5.42 27.91
N GLU A 600 25.79 -5.53 27.17
CA GLU A 600 24.51 -5.98 27.73
C GLU A 600 24.59 -7.43 28.22
N ALA A 601 25.27 -8.32 27.49
CA ALA A 601 25.51 -9.68 27.94
C ALA A 601 26.38 -9.72 29.22
N GLN A 602 27.40 -8.88 29.33
CA GLN A 602 28.24 -8.78 30.53
C GLN A 602 27.48 -8.20 31.74
N ILE A 603 26.63 -7.19 31.54
CA ILE A 603 25.78 -6.60 32.58
C ILE A 603 24.69 -7.60 33.01
N GLY A 604 24.10 -8.32 32.05
CA GLY A 604 23.12 -9.38 32.29
C GLY A 604 23.70 -10.56 33.07
N ALA A 605 24.93 -10.97 32.76
CA ALA A 605 25.66 -12.05 33.44
C ALA A 605 26.25 -11.65 34.80
N ALA A 606 26.38 -10.35 35.11
CA ALA A 606 26.87 -9.89 36.39
C ALA A 606 25.86 -10.18 37.52
N ALA A 607 26.35 -10.65 38.67
CA ALA A 607 25.56 -10.86 39.89
C ALA A 607 25.24 -9.52 40.60
N LEU A 608 24.57 -8.63 39.87
CA LEU A 608 24.11 -7.32 40.34
C LEU A 608 22.61 -7.37 40.64
N SER A 609 22.15 -6.58 41.62
CA SER A 609 20.71 -6.37 41.82
C SER A 609 20.08 -5.66 40.60
N GLY A 610 18.76 -5.76 40.43
CA GLY A 610 18.06 -5.12 39.30
C GLY A 610 18.35 -3.61 39.18
N GLU A 611 18.38 -2.90 40.30
CA GLU A 611 18.73 -1.48 40.35
C GLU A 611 20.19 -1.21 39.97
N GLN A 612 21.12 -2.08 40.39
CA GLN A 612 22.55 -1.94 40.03
C GLN A 612 22.82 -2.25 38.56
N LYS A 613 22.07 -3.19 37.96
CA LYS A 613 22.11 -3.44 36.51
C LYS A 613 21.62 -2.23 35.73
N ALA A 614 20.49 -1.65 36.15
CA ALA A 614 19.95 -0.43 35.55
C ALA A 614 20.92 0.76 35.68
N ALA A 615 21.49 1.00 36.87
CA ALA A 615 22.43 2.11 37.07
C ALA A 615 23.70 1.97 36.19
N ARG A 616 24.21 0.75 36.02
CA ARG A 616 25.41 0.48 35.23
C ARG A 616 25.17 0.55 33.72
N SER A 617 24.00 0.12 33.24
CA SER A 617 23.62 0.32 31.84
C SER A 617 23.39 1.80 31.51
N SER A 618 22.81 2.57 32.44
CA SER A 618 22.67 4.02 32.31
C SER A 618 24.01 4.74 32.21
N GLN A 619 24.99 4.40 33.06
CA GLN A 619 26.33 5.01 33.03
C GLN A 619 27.07 4.74 31.71
N VAL A 620 27.00 3.51 31.19
CA VAL A 620 27.63 3.15 29.92
C VAL A 620 26.98 3.92 28.75
N ARG A 621 25.65 4.11 28.78
CA ARG A 621 24.92 4.90 27.79
C ARG A 621 25.23 6.41 27.89
N GLU A 622 25.37 6.96 29.10
CA GLU A 622 25.80 8.35 29.32
C GLU A 622 27.23 8.63 28.83
N GLU A 623 28.15 7.67 28.98
CA GLU A 623 29.51 7.80 28.45
C GLU A 623 29.55 7.76 26.92
N GLN A 624 28.66 6.98 26.28
CA GLN A 624 28.51 6.94 24.82
C GLN A 624 27.74 8.15 24.26
N GLY A 625 26.85 8.75 25.05
CA GLY A 625 26.04 9.92 24.67
C GLY A 625 26.82 11.24 24.52
N LYS A 626 28.11 11.30 24.91
CA LYS A 626 28.92 12.54 24.83
C LYS A 626 29.33 12.95 23.41
N ASP A 627 29.29 12.03 22.45
CA ASP A 627 29.51 12.30 21.02
C ASP A 627 28.23 12.00 20.21
N LYS A 628 27.16 12.78 20.41
CA LYS A 628 25.91 12.66 19.61
C LYS A 628 26.19 13.00 18.14
N LYS A 629 26.59 12.00 17.34
CA LYS A 629 26.63 12.11 15.87
C LYS A 629 25.20 12.31 15.36
N MET A 630 24.94 13.42 14.66
CA MET A 630 23.66 13.61 13.98
C MET A 630 23.52 12.59 12.84
N GLY A 631 22.41 11.85 12.84
CA GLY A 631 22.07 10.97 11.73
C GLY A 631 21.78 11.74 10.44
N LYS A 632 21.83 11.05 9.31
CA LYS A 632 21.39 11.58 8.01
C LYS A 632 20.16 10.79 7.57
N TRP A 633 19.11 11.49 7.14
CA TRP A 633 17.95 10.85 6.52
C TRP A 633 18.38 10.00 5.33
N VAL A 634 18.01 8.71 5.37
CA VAL A 634 18.17 7.78 4.25
C VAL A 634 16.78 7.26 3.92
N LEU A 635 16.25 7.67 2.76
CA LEU A 635 14.97 7.18 2.29
C LEU A 635 15.13 5.72 1.82
N PRO A 636 14.30 4.79 2.32
CA PRO A 636 14.39 3.39 1.92
C PRO A 636 13.90 3.23 0.49
N ALA A 637 14.42 2.22 -0.21
CA ALA A 637 13.91 1.89 -1.53
C ALA A 637 12.44 1.46 -1.43
N ALA A 638 11.58 2.01 -2.28
CA ALA A 638 10.17 1.65 -2.33
C ALA A 638 9.97 0.36 -3.13
N VAL A 639 9.23 -0.60 -2.59
CA VAL A 639 8.87 -1.89 -3.21
C VAL A 639 7.37 -1.93 -3.44
N GLU A 640 6.94 -2.66 -4.47
CA GLU A 640 5.52 -2.81 -4.81
C GLU A 640 4.74 -3.43 -3.64
N GLY A 641 3.77 -2.67 -3.11
CA GLY A 641 2.65 -3.19 -2.34
C GLY A 641 1.42 -3.35 -3.24
N SER A 642 0.28 -3.67 -2.64
CA SER A 642 -0.98 -3.79 -3.39
C SER A 642 -1.49 -2.45 -3.93
N PHE A 643 -1.61 -1.44 -3.07
CA PHE A 643 -2.11 -0.10 -3.42
C PHE A 643 -1.03 0.98 -3.33
N VAL A 644 -0.22 0.96 -2.28
CA VAL A 644 0.89 1.89 -2.05
C VAL A 644 2.17 1.09 -1.89
N LYS A 645 3.29 1.64 -2.40
CA LYS A 645 4.61 1.04 -2.22
C LYS A 645 4.96 0.97 -0.73
N VAL A 646 5.59 -0.12 -0.32
CA VAL A 646 6.11 -0.32 1.04
C VAL A 646 7.62 -0.12 1.06
N PRO A 647 8.23 0.34 2.18
CA PRO A 647 9.69 0.44 2.27
C PRO A 647 10.34 -0.96 2.21
N ARG A 648 11.42 -1.11 1.45
CA ARG A 648 12.16 -2.38 1.31
C ARG A 648 12.77 -2.88 2.64
N GLY A 649 13.09 -1.94 3.51
CA GLY A 649 13.63 -2.14 4.84
C GLY A 649 13.29 -0.93 5.69
N ASP A 650 13.39 -1.09 7.00
CA ASP A 650 12.98 -0.05 7.92
C ASP A 650 13.98 1.13 7.97
N VAL A 651 13.51 2.27 8.44
CA VAL A 651 14.31 3.46 8.70
C VAL A 651 14.41 3.62 10.21
N ARG A 652 15.64 3.55 10.71
CA ARG A 652 15.90 3.81 12.13
C ARG A 652 15.81 5.30 12.41
N VAL A 653 14.92 5.69 13.31
CA VAL A 653 14.67 7.09 13.69
C VAL A 653 14.85 7.25 15.19
N ARG A 654 15.12 8.48 15.61
CA ARG A 654 15.10 8.90 17.00
C ARG A 654 13.89 9.79 17.24
N ILE A 655 13.08 9.41 18.22
CA ILE A 655 11.81 10.05 18.56
C ILE A 655 11.88 10.59 19.98
N ARG A 656 11.37 11.80 20.17
CA ARG A 656 11.22 12.46 21.46
C ARG A 656 9.85 13.12 21.58
N ARG A 657 9.38 13.30 22.81
CA ARG A 657 8.19 14.12 23.07
C ARG A 657 8.49 15.58 22.74
N ARG A 658 7.50 16.28 22.20
CA ARG A 658 7.62 17.73 21.96
C ARG A 658 7.57 18.48 23.28
N GLU A 659 8.54 19.37 23.48
CA GLU A 659 8.61 20.25 24.64
C GLU A 659 7.91 21.61 24.37
N GLY A 660 7.61 22.35 25.43
CA GLY A 660 7.04 23.70 25.34
C GLY A 660 5.58 23.73 24.85
N LEU A 661 4.81 22.68 25.15
CA LEU A 661 3.37 22.65 24.88
C LEU A 661 2.60 23.60 25.80
N PRO A 662 1.49 24.19 25.33
CA PRO A 662 0.65 25.07 26.15
C PRO A 662 0.08 24.31 27.35
N SER A 663 -0.18 25.02 28.46
CA SER A 663 -0.82 24.41 29.63
C SER A 663 -2.30 24.13 29.34
N LYS A 664 -2.89 23.13 30.03
CA LYS A 664 -4.33 22.82 29.88
C LYS A 664 -5.25 24.05 30.07
N ALA A 665 -4.83 25.02 30.89
CA ALA A 665 -5.58 26.25 31.14
C ALA A 665 -5.58 27.22 29.94
N ASP A 666 -4.58 27.16 29.07
CA ASP A 666 -4.47 28.00 27.87
C ASP A 666 -5.22 27.41 26.66
N VAL A 667 -5.71 26.17 26.79
CA VAL A 667 -6.33 25.39 25.71
C VAL A 667 -7.85 25.33 25.81
N ASN A 668 -8.43 25.46 27.01
CA ASN A 668 -9.88 25.60 27.21
C ASN A 668 -10.31 27.05 26.98
#